data_AF-A0A8T0H4U7-F1
#
_entry.id   AF-A0A8T0H4U7-F1
#
_cell.length_a   1.000
_cell.length_b   1.000
_cell.length_c   1.000
_cell.angle_alpha   90.00
_cell.angle_beta   90.00
_cell.angle_gamma   90.00
#
_symmetry.space_group_name_H-M   'P 1'
#
loop_
_entity.id
_entity.type
_entity.pdbx_description
1 polymer ?
#
loop_
_entity_poly.entity_id
_entity_poly.type
_entity_poly.pdbx_seq_one_letter_code
_entity_poly.pdbx_strand_id
1 'polypeptide(L)'
;MALGDVVLCRQRSMDSMGGGHLGPPGPPHLASTLPQELIDDLARRNQVEDAHQLTEEVESRFANEPGVSFLPNASYLCDLRHDADEAAVPAAEPGVVSRWRMKDRMKTGWVALCMCLNIGVDPPDVIKISPCARLECWIDPFSTASVKALEAIGKNLQTQYERWQPRARYKVSLDPTVEEVKKLCLSCRKNAKGERVLFHYNGHGVPRPTINGELWLFNKNFTQYIPLSVYELESWLGNPSIYVLDCSAAGMIVNAFCERPEWGSSSASSTALTSAMKDCILLAACGANETLPQDMELPADVFTSCLTTPIKIALRWFCPRSLLPLNPELIDQIPGRQNDRKTPLGELNWIFTAITDTIAWNVLPRELFQRLFRQDLLVASLFRNFLLAERIMRAANCCPQSYPRLPPTHQHPMWHAWDMAAEICLSQLPTLLNDPNAEFQPSPFFTEQLTAFEVWLEHGSERKKPPEQLPIVLQVLLSQSHRFRALVLLGRFLDMGAWAVDLALSVGIFPYVLKLLQTTATDLRQILVFIWTKILALDKSCQVDLVKDGGHQYFIHFLNSPDIHAEQRAMAAFVLAVIVDGHQHGQQACIDADLISICLSHIQATPNASDGQTEPLLLQWLCLCLGKLWDGSVKGVSIAFLEDAPAILGKVLSEPQPEVRAAAVYALGTLVKVGVDGPSTEGPDDDVDEDILAAEQKIASLLLTVLCDGSPLVRAELAIAMARLASSHNRMFRQAAAAYLKPPSHSAVLPGYRNPGYSYPAQLMYPGSIPDADQGLQTLDGGTPYRSVMRIVRSSGSLAGSPGSAGNSPVSDNAVLGESIGMVSSNGGSRSCRRMEEGNVYVQCIIAVYALARDPYPRVASLGRKVLRIVGVESAQVVVASRAGGVISYPRNPPVAALPPTPPMPGVLHRSTSWVASSSGNVASTWRITTPPPSPPTRPAFLAGSTSTLRRVASMDISAALNGGWDASRPAVRLAGDIVTHTASPVLNSLSTGLADAAGMLASGLSAVTMETASTAPVLPESTIYKWSCGHFSRPLLEPSHDDEEEILARREIREKEALSGIARCQHSSVSKVTDQIGSWDTGSEVGTKAVLLHPFKPLVCIADDNETIRIWDYDLGEVVNTFENHNTPDKGVSKLCLLNELDDSLLLVGSSEMLNFLSCILLSAACNPASDLATVCLSFQSAETRCL
;
A
#
# COMPACT_ATOMS: atom_id res chain seq x y z
N MET A 1 -20.26 50.43 -35.06
CA MET A 1 -20.28 50.77 -36.50
C MET A 1 -20.31 49.46 -37.31
N ALA A 2 -20.32 49.52 -38.64
CA ALA A 2 -20.38 48.37 -39.58
C ALA A 2 -19.53 47.13 -39.17
N LEU A 3 -19.99 45.86 -39.26
CA LEU A 3 -20.67 45.06 -40.33
C LEU A 3 -19.68 44.32 -41.27
N GLY A 4 -20.08 43.14 -41.78
CA GLY A 4 -19.23 42.19 -42.53
C GLY A 4 -19.04 40.84 -41.80
N ASP A 5 -19.98 39.89 -41.72
CA ASP A 5 -20.85 39.22 -42.73
C ASP A 5 -20.10 38.25 -43.71
N VAL A 6 -20.63 37.09 -44.14
CA VAL A 6 -21.64 36.12 -43.60
C VAL A 6 -21.63 34.82 -44.47
N VAL A 7 -22.62 33.92 -44.30
CA VAL A 7 -23.02 32.71 -45.11
C VAL A 7 -22.72 31.38 -44.39
N LEU A 8 -23.65 30.64 -43.74
CA LEU A 8 -25.12 30.66 -43.60
C LEU A 8 -25.96 29.82 -44.61
N CYS A 9 -26.72 28.86 -44.04
CA CYS A 9 -28.06 28.37 -44.43
C CYS A 9 -28.27 27.17 -45.37
N ARG A 10 -29.03 26.18 -44.89
CA ARG A 10 -30.38 25.89 -45.43
C ARG A 10 -31.34 25.38 -44.34
N GLN A 11 -32.65 25.38 -44.62
CA GLN A 11 -33.73 25.48 -43.62
C GLN A 11 -35.04 24.84 -44.14
N ARG A 12 -36.02 24.63 -43.22
CA ARG A 12 -37.40 24.10 -43.39
C ARG A 12 -37.51 22.56 -43.29
N SER A 13 -38.64 21.99 -42.85
CA SER A 13 -39.98 22.60 -42.62
C SER A 13 -40.70 22.08 -41.36
N MET A 14 -41.59 22.91 -40.81
CA MET A 14 -42.79 22.48 -40.09
C MET A 14 -44.01 22.81 -40.95
N ASP A 15 -45.01 21.94 -41.00
CA ASP A 15 -46.46 22.25 -41.09
C ASP A 15 -47.29 20.98 -41.33
N SER A 16 -48.00 20.50 -40.29
CA SER A 16 -49.25 19.74 -40.40
C SER A 16 -49.89 19.60 -39.02
N MET A 17 -51.19 19.84 -38.91
CA MET A 17 -51.94 19.68 -37.64
C MET A 17 -52.39 18.24 -37.41
N GLY A 18 -52.60 17.87 -36.14
CA GLY A 18 -53.27 16.65 -35.70
C GLY A 18 -53.31 16.59 -34.17
N GLY A 19 -54.48 16.79 -33.55
CA GLY A 19 -54.60 16.97 -32.10
C GLY A 19 -54.75 15.68 -31.30
N GLY A 20 -54.29 15.71 -30.05
CA GLY A 20 -54.51 14.68 -29.02
C GLY A 20 -54.49 15.31 -27.62
N HIS A 21 -55.27 14.78 -26.67
CA HIS A 21 -55.39 15.36 -25.33
C HIS A 21 -54.10 15.23 -24.49
N LEU A 22 -53.78 16.28 -23.74
CA LEU A 22 -52.82 16.23 -22.63
C LEU A 22 -53.43 15.44 -21.45
N GLY A 23 -52.80 14.33 -21.08
CA GLY A 23 -52.90 13.78 -19.72
C GLY A 23 -51.88 14.46 -18.79
N PRO A 24 -52.07 14.39 -17.46
CA PRO A 24 -51.10 14.91 -16.50
C PRO A 24 -49.80 14.08 -16.52
N PRO A 25 -48.64 14.67 -16.17
CA PRO A 25 -47.38 13.94 -16.07
C PRO A 25 -47.40 12.90 -14.94
N GLY A 26 -46.85 11.72 -15.21
CA GLY A 26 -46.61 10.71 -14.18
C GLY A 26 -45.42 11.06 -13.26
N PRO A 27 -45.31 10.44 -12.08
CA PRO A 27 -44.23 10.72 -11.13
C PRO A 27 -42.86 10.18 -11.61
N PRO A 28 -41.75 10.80 -11.18
CA PRO A 28 -40.40 10.44 -11.63
C PRO A 28 -39.87 9.16 -10.94
N HIS A 29 -40.11 8.00 -11.56
CA HIS A 29 -39.45 6.74 -11.19
C HIS A 29 -38.16 6.52 -12.02
N LEU A 30 -37.05 7.09 -11.58
CA LEU A 30 -35.70 6.80 -12.11
C LEU A 30 -34.61 7.28 -11.12
N ALA A 31 -34.48 6.59 -9.97
CA ALA A 31 -33.49 6.94 -8.93
C ALA A 31 -33.10 5.79 -7.96
N SER A 32 -33.62 4.56 -8.14
CA SER A 32 -33.67 3.56 -7.05
C SER A 32 -33.07 2.18 -7.37
N THR A 33 -32.48 1.96 -8.54
CA THR A 33 -31.86 0.67 -8.94
C THR A 33 -30.36 0.62 -8.67
N LEU A 34 -29.67 1.78 -8.76
CA LEU A 34 -28.23 1.95 -8.56
C LEU A 34 -27.59 1.27 -7.32
N PRO A 35 -28.24 1.16 -6.13
CA PRO A 35 -27.65 0.41 -5.02
C PRO A 35 -27.47 -1.07 -5.39
N GLN A 36 -28.55 -1.67 -5.91
CA GLN A 36 -28.57 -3.08 -6.29
C GLN A 36 -27.72 -3.32 -7.53
N GLU A 37 -27.77 -2.45 -8.54
CA GLU A 37 -26.98 -2.60 -9.77
C GLU A 37 -25.47 -2.55 -9.52
N LEU A 38 -24.97 -1.75 -8.56
CA LEU A 38 -23.54 -1.75 -8.21
C LEU A 38 -23.12 -2.97 -7.39
N ILE A 39 -24.00 -3.46 -6.50
CA ILE A 39 -23.75 -4.68 -5.69
C ILE A 39 -23.81 -5.92 -6.58
N ASP A 40 -24.77 -5.97 -7.49
CA ASP A 40 -24.92 -7.01 -8.50
C ASP A 40 -23.80 -6.94 -9.54
N ASP A 41 -23.34 -5.76 -9.97
CA ASP A 41 -22.17 -5.65 -10.88
C ASP A 41 -20.89 -6.16 -10.20
N LEU A 42 -20.67 -5.84 -8.91
CA LEU A 42 -19.59 -6.42 -8.12
C LEU A 42 -19.73 -7.95 -8.07
N ALA A 43 -20.89 -8.45 -7.64
CA ALA A 43 -21.13 -9.89 -7.45
C ALA A 43 -21.16 -10.70 -8.76
N ARG A 44 -21.42 -10.07 -9.92
CA ARG A 44 -21.35 -10.70 -11.25
C ARG A 44 -19.97 -10.61 -11.88
N ARG A 45 -19.23 -9.50 -11.69
CA ARG A 45 -17.88 -9.33 -12.29
C ARG A 45 -16.79 -10.03 -11.49
N ASN A 46 -16.99 -10.23 -10.18
CA ASN A 46 -16.10 -11.00 -9.33
C ASN A 46 -16.45 -12.50 -9.30
N GLN A 47 -17.53 -12.93 -9.98
CA GLN A 47 -17.77 -14.34 -10.27
C GLN A 47 -16.74 -14.85 -11.28
N VAL A 48 -15.61 -15.34 -10.76
CA VAL A 48 -14.61 -16.11 -11.53
C VAL A 48 -15.23 -17.37 -12.18
N GLU A 49 -16.43 -17.78 -11.75
CA GLU A 49 -17.26 -18.76 -12.44
C GLU A 49 -17.58 -18.38 -13.90
N ASP A 50 -17.67 -17.09 -14.26
CA ASP A 50 -18.02 -16.69 -15.62
C ASP A 50 -16.89 -17.03 -16.62
N ALA A 51 -15.63 -17.09 -16.18
CA ALA A 51 -14.55 -17.66 -17.00
C ALA A 51 -14.80 -19.15 -17.29
N HIS A 52 -15.30 -19.91 -16.31
CA HIS A 52 -15.61 -21.32 -16.48
C HIS A 52 -16.92 -21.56 -17.27
N GLN A 53 -17.99 -20.81 -17.00
CA GLN A 53 -19.26 -20.93 -17.72
C GLN A 53 -19.16 -20.41 -19.16
N LEU A 54 -18.37 -19.36 -19.41
CA LEU A 54 -18.01 -18.98 -20.79
C LEU A 54 -17.13 -20.05 -21.44
N THR A 55 -16.20 -20.72 -20.74
CA THR A 55 -15.54 -21.89 -21.35
C THR A 55 -16.50 -23.05 -21.62
N GLU A 56 -17.50 -23.35 -20.77
CA GLU A 56 -18.48 -24.41 -21.07
C GLU A 56 -19.45 -24.03 -22.22
N GLU A 57 -19.88 -22.77 -22.31
CA GLU A 57 -20.66 -22.23 -23.45
C GLU A 57 -19.83 -22.17 -24.76
N VAL A 58 -18.53 -21.90 -24.68
CA VAL A 58 -17.62 -21.91 -25.83
C VAL A 58 -17.28 -23.36 -26.24
N GLU A 59 -16.88 -24.22 -25.30
CA GLU A 59 -16.61 -25.64 -25.56
C GLU A 59 -17.84 -26.33 -26.16
N SER A 60 -19.04 -26.12 -25.61
CA SER A 60 -20.27 -26.72 -26.18
C SER A 60 -20.65 -26.20 -27.57
N ARG A 61 -20.21 -24.98 -27.94
CA ARG A 61 -20.38 -24.43 -29.31
C ARG A 61 -19.28 -24.89 -30.28
N PHE A 62 -18.04 -25.07 -29.83
CA PHE A 62 -16.88 -25.39 -30.67
C PHE A 62 -16.50 -26.89 -30.71
N ALA A 63 -16.97 -27.73 -29.79
CA ALA A 63 -16.64 -29.17 -29.72
C ALA A 63 -17.03 -30.02 -30.96
N ASN A 64 -17.70 -29.43 -31.95
CA ASN A 64 -18.02 -30.08 -33.23
C ASN A 64 -17.02 -29.77 -34.37
N GLU A 65 -16.02 -28.89 -34.18
CA GLU A 65 -14.95 -28.67 -35.17
C GLU A 65 -13.70 -29.55 -34.88
N PRO A 66 -13.16 -30.27 -35.89
CA PRO A 66 -12.08 -31.25 -35.71
C PRO A 66 -10.67 -30.60 -35.60
N GLY A 67 -10.54 -29.56 -34.79
CA GLY A 67 -9.27 -28.85 -34.52
C GLY A 67 -9.08 -28.39 -33.07
N VAL A 68 -10.17 -28.22 -32.31
CA VAL A 68 -10.13 -27.63 -30.95
C VAL A 68 -9.30 -28.45 -29.96
N SER A 69 -9.24 -29.78 -30.13
CA SER A 69 -8.46 -30.69 -29.27
C SER A 69 -6.94 -30.48 -29.27
N PHE A 70 -6.41 -29.55 -30.08
CA PHE A 70 -4.99 -29.18 -30.11
C PHE A 70 -4.69 -27.84 -29.40
N LEU A 71 -5.70 -27.10 -28.95
CA LEU A 71 -5.55 -25.78 -28.33
C LEU A 71 -6.14 -25.80 -26.91
N PRO A 72 -5.30 -25.95 -25.86
CA PRO A 72 -5.78 -25.92 -24.48
C PRO A 72 -6.10 -24.48 -24.03
N ASN A 73 -7.26 -24.27 -23.42
CA ASN A 73 -7.67 -22.98 -22.86
C ASN A 73 -6.95 -22.64 -21.54
N ALA A 74 -6.47 -23.65 -20.81
CA ALA A 74 -5.86 -23.48 -19.49
C ALA A 74 -4.47 -22.81 -19.56
N SER A 75 -4.35 -21.65 -18.91
CA SER A 75 -3.08 -21.01 -18.57
C SER A 75 -2.62 -21.46 -17.18
N TYR A 76 -1.34 -21.77 -17.01
CA TYR A 76 -0.78 -22.24 -15.74
C TYR A 76 0.25 -21.26 -15.18
N LEU A 77 0.24 -21.05 -13.86
CA LEU A 77 1.23 -20.24 -13.13
C LEU A 77 1.22 -18.74 -13.47
N CYS A 78 0.07 -18.22 -13.93
CA CYS A 78 -0.11 -16.80 -14.25
C CYS A 78 -0.71 -15.98 -13.08
N ASP A 79 -1.14 -16.62 -11.98
CA ASP A 79 -1.74 -15.92 -10.83
C ASP A 79 -0.74 -14.99 -10.12
N LEU A 80 -1.24 -13.97 -9.42
CA LEU A 80 -0.47 -12.93 -8.70
C LEU A 80 0.56 -13.43 -7.66
N ARG A 81 0.52 -14.71 -7.27
CA ARG A 81 1.53 -15.35 -6.40
C ARG A 81 2.80 -15.78 -7.15
N HIS A 82 2.82 -15.67 -8.48
CA HIS A 82 3.97 -15.98 -9.33
C HIS A 82 4.59 -14.71 -9.95
N ASP A 83 4.05 -13.52 -9.65
CA ASP A 83 4.68 -12.22 -9.94
C ASP A 83 6.14 -12.26 -9.42
N ALA A 84 7.09 -11.78 -10.23
CA ALA A 84 8.53 -11.86 -9.95
C ALA A 84 8.97 -11.21 -8.62
N ASP A 85 8.13 -10.33 -8.07
CA ASP A 85 8.41 -9.45 -6.95
C ASP A 85 7.63 -9.79 -5.67
N GLU A 86 7.80 -11.02 -5.15
CA GLU A 86 7.51 -11.35 -3.73
C GLU A 86 8.17 -10.33 -2.75
N ALA A 87 9.21 -9.62 -3.20
CA ALA A 87 9.94 -8.60 -2.44
C ALA A 87 9.62 -7.14 -2.81
N ALA A 88 8.92 -6.87 -3.93
CA ALA A 88 8.71 -5.50 -4.42
C ALA A 88 7.28 -5.20 -4.92
N VAL A 89 6.27 -5.77 -4.27
CA VAL A 89 5.16 -4.89 -3.85
C VAL A 89 5.75 -3.94 -2.80
N PRO A 90 5.93 -2.64 -3.07
CA PRO A 90 6.33 -1.70 -2.04
C PRO A 90 5.16 -1.53 -1.07
N ALA A 91 5.16 -2.35 -0.01
CA ALA A 91 4.45 -2.00 1.20
C ALA A 91 4.90 -0.58 1.57
N ALA A 92 3.97 0.39 1.53
CA ALA A 92 4.28 1.80 1.73
C ALA A 92 5.15 1.92 2.98
N GLU A 93 6.39 2.39 2.82
CA GLU A 93 7.45 2.11 3.79
C GLU A 93 7.00 2.40 5.23
N PRO A 94 7.42 1.63 6.24
CA PRO A 94 7.20 1.94 7.65
C PRO A 94 8.01 3.19 8.06
N GLY A 95 7.60 4.34 7.52
CA GLY A 95 8.46 5.48 7.20
C GLY A 95 7.77 6.52 6.30
N VAL A 96 6.75 6.14 5.51
CA VAL A 96 5.76 7.05 4.93
C VAL A 96 4.86 7.57 6.06
N VAL A 97 5.42 8.46 6.88
CA VAL A 97 4.71 9.19 7.92
C VAL A 97 3.53 9.89 7.27
N SER A 98 2.33 9.41 7.58
CA SER A 98 1.05 9.83 6.99
C SER A 98 0.89 11.35 7.06
N ARG A 99 1.21 12.06 5.96
CA ARG A 99 1.32 13.53 5.91
C ARG A 99 -0.02 14.22 6.14
N TRP A 100 -1.12 13.48 5.99
CA TRP A 100 -2.48 13.92 6.31
C TRP A 100 -2.75 14.01 7.83
N ARG A 101 -2.02 13.28 8.68
CA ARG A 101 -2.24 13.29 10.14
C ARG A 101 -1.74 14.60 10.75
N MET A 102 -2.68 15.40 11.25
CA MET A 102 -2.41 16.63 11.96
C MET A 102 -1.77 16.34 13.33
N LYS A 103 -0.46 16.58 13.46
CA LYS A 103 0.29 16.31 14.71
C LYS A 103 -0.23 17.15 15.90
N ASP A 104 -0.45 18.44 15.68
CA ASP A 104 -0.88 19.38 16.71
C ASP A 104 -2.23 20.01 16.37
N ARG A 105 -3.28 19.62 17.10
CA ARG A 105 -4.63 20.20 16.99
C ARG A 105 -4.70 21.54 17.74
N MET A 106 -4.43 22.61 17.00
CA MET A 106 -4.48 23.99 17.51
C MET A 106 -5.90 24.43 17.86
N LYS A 107 -6.03 25.37 18.80
CA LYS A 107 -7.30 26.01 19.16
C LYS A 107 -7.07 27.46 19.56
N THR A 108 -7.90 28.36 19.03
CA THR A 108 -8.01 29.74 19.52
C THR A 108 -8.89 29.78 20.77
N GLY A 109 -8.28 30.08 21.91
CA GLY A 109 -8.94 30.10 23.22
C GLY A 109 -9.37 31.47 23.71
N TRP A 110 -8.69 32.52 23.24
CA TRP A 110 -8.88 33.89 23.72
C TRP A 110 -8.95 34.85 22.53
N VAL A 111 -9.84 35.83 22.63
CA VAL A 111 -10.09 36.84 21.61
C VAL A 111 -10.09 38.22 22.26
N ALA A 112 -9.17 39.07 21.81
CA ALA A 112 -9.10 40.49 22.14
C ALA A 112 -9.68 41.30 20.96
N LEU A 113 -10.71 42.10 21.23
CA LEU A 113 -11.34 43.00 20.26
C LEU A 113 -11.00 44.43 20.65
N CYS A 114 -10.15 45.08 19.86
CA CYS A 114 -9.74 46.47 20.01
C CYS A 114 -10.45 47.30 18.92
N MET A 115 -11.26 48.27 19.31
CA MET A 115 -11.95 49.16 18.37
C MET A 115 -11.57 50.60 18.64
N CYS A 116 -11.16 51.33 17.61
CA CYS A 116 -10.74 52.72 17.66
C CYS A 116 -11.55 53.53 16.64
N LEU A 117 -12.73 54.00 17.06
CA LEU A 117 -13.78 54.57 16.21
C LEU A 117 -14.08 56.05 16.46
N ASN A 118 -13.94 56.56 17.71
CA ASN A 118 -14.14 57.97 18.08
C ASN A 118 -15.39 58.61 17.44
N ILE A 119 -16.54 57.96 17.61
CA ILE A 119 -17.76 58.20 16.82
C ILE A 119 -18.17 59.69 16.84
N GLY A 120 -18.07 60.33 15.66
CA GLY A 120 -18.38 61.75 15.44
C GLY A 120 -17.17 62.63 15.13
N VAL A 121 -15.94 62.10 15.20
CA VAL A 121 -14.71 62.83 14.87
C VAL A 121 -13.89 62.02 13.87
N ASP A 122 -13.82 62.49 12.63
CA ASP A 122 -13.05 61.83 11.56
C ASP A 122 -11.54 62.10 11.71
N PRO A 123 -10.67 61.11 11.44
CA PRO A 123 -9.21 61.29 11.49
C PRO A 123 -8.71 62.17 10.32
N PRO A 124 -7.61 62.92 10.53
CA PRO A 124 -7.19 64.02 9.64
C PRO A 124 -6.75 63.61 8.23
N ASP A 125 -6.59 62.32 7.97
CA ASP A 125 -6.16 61.76 6.68
C ASP A 125 -7.24 60.95 5.94
N VAL A 126 -8.48 60.91 6.49
CA VAL A 126 -9.65 60.27 5.86
C VAL A 126 -10.65 61.32 5.42
N ILE A 127 -10.68 61.62 4.12
CA ILE A 127 -11.72 62.47 3.51
C ILE A 127 -12.95 61.61 3.24
N LYS A 128 -14.05 61.82 3.96
CA LYS A 128 -15.34 61.15 3.70
C LYS A 128 -16.15 61.91 2.66
N ILE A 129 -16.49 61.24 1.55
CA ILE A 129 -17.40 61.76 0.53
C ILE A 129 -18.85 61.58 1.04
N SER A 130 -19.77 62.51 0.77
CA SER A 130 -21.18 62.36 1.17
C SER A 130 -22.07 62.07 -0.04
N PRO A 131 -22.88 60.99 -0.04
CA PRO A 131 -23.00 59.97 1.01
C PRO A 131 -21.82 58.99 1.03
N CYS A 132 -21.59 58.36 2.19
CA CYS A 132 -20.56 57.35 2.43
C CYS A 132 -21.11 56.08 3.08
N ALA A 133 -20.34 55.00 3.02
CA ALA A 133 -20.38 53.88 3.96
C ALA A 133 -20.37 54.39 5.41
N ARG A 134 -21.28 53.87 6.25
CA ARG A 134 -21.42 54.28 7.66
C ARG A 134 -21.70 53.17 8.65
N LEU A 135 -22.27 52.04 8.22
CA LEU A 135 -22.60 50.96 9.14
C LEU A 135 -21.31 50.32 9.70
N GLU A 136 -21.21 50.23 11.02
CA GLU A 136 -20.14 49.52 11.73
C GLU A 136 -20.77 48.29 12.39
N CYS A 137 -20.31 47.09 12.04
CA CYS A 137 -20.87 45.82 12.53
C CYS A 137 -22.39 45.75 12.38
N TRP A 138 -22.92 46.23 11.26
CA TRP A 138 -24.36 46.34 10.93
C TRP A 138 -25.19 47.30 11.80
N ILE A 139 -24.56 48.23 12.52
CA ILE A 139 -25.22 49.28 13.29
C ILE A 139 -24.87 50.64 12.69
N ASP A 140 -25.83 51.56 12.55
CA ASP A 140 -25.53 52.95 12.21
C ASP A 140 -25.01 53.67 13.47
N PRO A 141 -23.73 54.11 13.50
CA PRO A 141 -23.15 54.76 14.66
C PRO A 141 -23.78 56.13 15.00
N PHE A 142 -24.53 56.73 14.06
CA PHE A 142 -25.22 58.01 14.25
C PHE A 142 -26.70 57.85 14.66
N SER A 143 -27.23 56.61 14.66
CA SER A 143 -28.62 56.33 15.06
C SER A 143 -28.87 56.48 16.57
N THR A 144 -27.81 56.49 17.39
CA THR A 144 -27.86 56.65 18.85
C THR A 144 -26.70 57.51 19.34
N ALA A 145 -26.68 57.86 20.64
CA ALA A 145 -25.57 58.62 21.21
C ALA A 145 -24.25 57.82 21.15
N SER A 146 -23.16 58.48 20.75
CA SER A 146 -21.86 57.87 20.39
C SER A 146 -21.35 56.79 21.35
N VAL A 147 -21.39 57.02 22.67
CA VAL A 147 -20.97 56.04 23.68
C VAL A 147 -21.82 54.76 23.62
N LYS A 148 -23.15 54.89 23.47
CA LYS A 148 -24.07 53.74 23.35
C LYS A 148 -23.92 53.02 22.00
N ALA A 149 -23.65 53.77 20.93
CA ALA A 149 -23.32 53.19 19.63
C ALA A 149 -22.05 52.34 19.72
N LEU A 150 -20.98 52.87 20.33
CA LEU A 150 -19.70 52.19 20.52
C LEU A 150 -19.83 50.91 21.37
N GLU A 151 -20.58 50.97 22.47
CA GLU A 151 -20.95 49.79 23.27
C GLU A 151 -21.73 48.74 22.46
N ALA A 152 -22.70 49.17 21.65
CA ALA A 152 -23.54 48.29 20.84
C ALA A 152 -22.76 47.61 19.70
N ILE A 153 -21.89 48.36 19.00
CA ILE A 153 -20.98 47.85 17.96
C ILE A 153 -20.04 46.80 18.56
N GLY A 154 -19.37 47.12 19.68
CA GLY A 154 -18.43 46.19 20.32
C GLY A 154 -19.10 44.91 20.83
N LYS A 155 -20.31 45.03 21.38
CA LYS A 155 -21.14 43.87 21.76
C LYS A 155 -21.56 43.05 20.54
N ASN A 156 -21.96 43.68 19.44
CA ASN A 156 -22.37 42.94 18.25
C ASN A 156 -21.16 42.23 17.60
N LEU A 157 -20.00 42.87 17.51
CA LEU A 157 -18.76 42.26 17.01
C LEU A 157 -18.38 41.01 17.82
N GLN A 158 -18.46 41.09 19.16
CA GLN A 158 -18.31 39.91 20.03
C GLN A 158 -19.31 38.81 19.65
N THR A 159 -20.60 39.11 19.56
CA THR A 159 -21.66 38.15 19.19
C THR A 159 -21.56 37.64 17.74
N GLN A 160 -20.85 38.31 16.84
CA GLN A 160 -20.52 37.79 15.52
C GLN A 160 -19.38 36.75 15.60
N TYR A 161 -18.28 37.04 16.31
CA TYR A 161 -17.20 36.08 16.52
C TYR A 161 -17.62 34.85 17.36
N GLU A 162 -18.49 35.04 18.37
CA GLU A 162 -19.04 33.96 19.22
C GLU A 162 -19.76 32.87 18.41
N ARG A 163 -20.29 33.19 17.22
CA ARG A 163 -20.90 32.19 16.31
C ARG A 163 -19.87 31.20 15.76
N TRP A 164 -18.66 31.67 15.48
CA TRP A 164 -17.56 30.87 14.92
C TRP A 164 -16.75 30.14 15.99
N GLN A 165 -16.62 30.72 17.19
CA GLN A 165 -15.95 30.08 18.32
C GLN A 165 -16.66 30.39 19.66
N PRO A 166 -17.77 29.68 19.97
CA PRO A 166 -18.54 29.92 21.19
C PRO A 166 -17.83 29.45 22.48
N ARG A 167 -16.70 28.75 22.37
CA ARG A 167 -15.92 28.25 23.52
C ARG A 167 -14.68 29.07 23.85
N ALA A 168 -14.43 30.16 23.12
CA ALA A 168 -13.37 31.11 23.46
C ALA A 168 -13.81 32.11 24.55
N ARG A 169 -12.85 32.85 25.11
CA ARG A 169 -13.09 33.98 26.01
C ARG A 169 -12.83 35.29 25.28
N TYR A 170 -13.86 36.12 25.23
CA TYR A 170 -13.86 37.42 24.57
C TYR A 170 -13.54 38.55 25.56
N LYS A 171 -12.80 39.55 25.09
CA LYS A 171 -12.55 40.81 25.78
C LYS A 171 -12.62 41.95 24.77
N VAL A 172 -13.51 42.91 25.02
CA VAL A 172 -13.68 44.12 24.20
C VAL A 172 -12.97 45.30 24.86
N SER A 173 -12.32 46.12 24.05
CA SER A 173 -11.67 47.38 24.44
C SER A 173 -12.12 48.47 23.47
N LEU A 174 -12.80 49.49 24.00
CA LEU A 174 -13.46 50.55 23.24
C LEU A 174 -12.63 51.84 23.36
N ASP A 175 -12.25 52.42 22.23
CA ASP A 175 -11.35 53.57 22.09
C ASP A 175 -10.18 53.59 23.11
N PRO A 176 -9.37 52.51 23.20
CA PRO A 176 -8.48 52.30 24.34
C PRO A 176 -7.16 53.06 24.28
N THR A 177 -6.52 53.16 25.45
CA THR A 177 -5.13 53.63 25.61
C THR A 177 -4.10 52.51 25.45
N VAL A 178 -2.84 52.88 25.21
CA VAL A 178 -1.71 51.94 25.09
C VAL A 178 -1.58 51.03 26.32
N GLU A 179 -1.74 51.56 27.54
CA GLU A 179 -1.66 50.76 28.77
C GLU A 179 -2.83 49.78 28.93
N GLU A 180 -3.98 50.05 28.32
CA GLU A 180 -5.14 49.15 28.33
C GLU A 180 -4.97 48.02 27.32
N VAL A 181 -4.51 48.32 26.10
CA VAL A 181 -4.13 47.30 25.11
C VAL A 181 -3.00 46.40 25.64
N LYS A 182 -2.02 46.97 26.35
CA LYS A 182 -0.95 46.21 27.02
C LYS A 182 -1.48 45.24 28.08
N LYS A 183 -2.38 45.70 28.96
CA LYS A 183 -3.04 44.84 29.97
C LYS A 183 -3.92 43.77 29.33
N LEU A 184 -4.63 44.11 28.26
CA LEU A 184 -5.47 43.19 27.49
C LEU A 184 -4.65 42.04 26.89
N CYS A 185 -3.60 42.37 26.14
CA CYS A 185 -2.74 41.40 25.46
C CYS A 185 -2.04 40.46 26.44
N LEU A 186 -1.37 41.02 27.45
CA LEU A 186 -0.68 40.24 28.49
C LEU A 186 -1.65 39.35 29.28
N SER A 187 -2.88 39.82 29.54
CA SER A 187 -3.92 39.00 30.17
C SER A 187 -4.40 37.86 29.28
N CYS A 188 -4.53 38.08 27.97
CA CYS A 188 -4.96 37.02 27.05
C CYS A 188 -3.87 35.94 26.90
N ARG A 189 -2.60 36.29 26.66
CA ARG A 189 -1.50 35.31 26.61
C ARG A 189 -1.36 34.54 27.93
N LYS A 190 -1.35 35.22 29.08
CA LYS A 190 -1.23 34.58 30.40
C LYS A 190 -2.31 33.51 30.63
N ASN A 191 -3.51 33.73 30.11
CA ASN A 191 -4.63 32.80 30.28
C ASN A 191 -4.72 31.74 29.17
N ALA A 192 -4.26 32.04 27.95
CA ALA A 192 -4.24 31.12 26.82
C ALA A 192 -3.16 30.03 26.96
N LYS A 193 -2.05 30.33 27.66
CA LYS A 193 -0.87 29.46 27.71
C LYS A 193 -0.36 29.18 26.28
N GLY A 194 -0.44 27.94 25.82
CA GLY A 194 -0.12 27.53 24.45
C GLY A 194 -1.29 27.57 23.44
N GLU A 195 -2.52 27.89 23.87
CA GLU A 195 -3.62 28.13 22.92
C GLU A 195 -3.36 29.40 22.09
N ARG A 196 -3.97 29.45 20.90
CA ARG A 196 -3.90 30.63 20.02
C ARG A 196 -4.72 31.78 20.60
N VAL A 197 -4.20 33.00 20.45
CA VAL A 197 -4.88 34.26 20.81
C VAL A 197 -5.21 35.01 19.52
N LEU A 198 -6.47 35.43 19.35
CA LEU A 198 -6.86 36.37 18.29
C LEU A 198 -6.79 37.80 18.82
N PHE A 199 -6.20 38.70 18.04
CA PHE A 199 -6.24 40.15 18.22
C PHE A 199 -6.91 40.78 17.01
N HIS A 200 -8.09 41.35 17.20
CA HIS A 200 -8.80 42.15 16.21
C HIS A 200 -8.56 43.63 16.51
N TYR A 201 -8.22 44.39 15.48
CA TYR A 201 -8.07 45.84 15.52
C TYR A 201 -8.90 46.46 14.40
N ASN A 202 -9.92 47.25 14.77
CA ASN A 202 -10.60 48.19 13.88
C ASN A 202 -10.06 49.60 14.17
N GLY A 203 -9.60 50.29 13.14
CA GLY A 203 -8.92 51.60 13.22
C GLY A 203 -9.57 52.72 12.40
N HIS A 204 -10.90 52.75 12.24
CA HIS A 204 -11.56 53.73 11.37
C HIS A 204 -11.62 55.17 11.92
N GLY A 205 -11.49 55.36 13.24
CA GLY A 205 -11.50 56.67 13.92
C GLY A 205 -10.11 57.27 14.17
N VAL A 206 -9.05 56.64 13.66
CA VAL A 206 -7.65 57.00 13.88
C VAL A 206 -6.89 57.08 12.55
N PRO A 207 -5.70 57.73 12.49
CA PRO A 207 -4.93 57.82 11.26
C PRO A 207 -4.48 56.46 10.71
N ARG A 208 -4.11 56.43 9.43
CA ARG A 208 -3.51 55.23 8.81
C ARG A 208 -2.21 54.78 9.51
N PRO A 209 -1.90 53.46 9.53
CA PRO A 209 -0.65 52.95 10.06
C PRO A 209 0.59 53.55 9.38
N THR A 210 1.67 53.71 10.14
CA THR A 210 2.91 54.31 9.63
C THR A 210 3.79 53.28 8.91
N ILE A 211 4.72 53.77 8.09
CA ILE A 211 5.76 52.94 7.46
C ILE A 211 6.72 52.27 8.47
N ASN A 212 6.75 52.74 9.73
CA ASN A 212 7.55 52.14 10.80
C ASN A 212 6.87 50.91 11.45
N GLY A 213 5.66 50.56 11.03
CA GLY A 213 4.86 49.53 11.69
C GLY A 213 4.19 50.02 12.98
N GLU A 214 3.60 51.21 12.96
CA GLU A 214 2.87 51.77 14.10
C GLU A 214 1.36 51.80 13.84
N LEU A 215 0.58 51.22 14.75
CA LEU A 215 -0.88 51.39 14.86
C LEU A 215 -1.20 52.63 15.70
N TRP A 216 -2.38 53.20 15.55
CA TRP A 216 -2.81 54.37 16.34
C TRP A 216 -3.86 54.01 17.39
N LEU A 217 -3.71 54.57 18.59
CA LEU A 217 -4.60 54.47 19.74
C LEU A 217 -4.88 55.88 20.30
N PHE A 218 -5.66 55.99 21.39
CA PHE A 218 -5.98 57.28 22.01
C PHE A 218 -5.18 57.57 23.27
N ASN A 219 -5.09 58.85 23.64
CA ASN A 219 -4.80 59.25 25.02
C ASN A 219 -6.10 59.27 25.86
N LYS A 220 -5.98 59.30 27.20
CA LYS A 220 -7.10 59.27 28.17
C LYS A 220 -8.13 60.40 28.04
N ASN A 221 -7.84 61.40 27.21
CA ASN A 221 -8.64 62.61 27.05
C ASN A 221 -9.19 62.75 25.62
N PHE A 222 -8.92 61.79 24.73
CA PHE A 222 -9.29 61.80 23.31
C PHE A 222 -8.82 63.06 22.55
N THR A 223 -7.70 63.65 22.99
CA THR A 223 -7.12 64.88 22.40
C THR A 223 -5.95 64.62 21.47
N GLN A 224 -5.34 63.43 21.52
CA GLN A 224 -4.19 63.05 20.70
C GLN A 224 -4.27 61.57 20.34
N TYR A 225 -3.85 61.26 19.11
CA TYR A 225 -3.54 59.90 18.68
C TYR A 225 -2.12 59.54 19.17
N ILE A 226 -1.98 58.33 19.71
CA ILE A 226 -0.73 57.80 20.26
C ILE A 226 -0.30 56.58 19.44
N PRO A 227 0.95 56.51 18.94
CA PRO A 227 1.43 55.37 18.18
C PRO A 227 1.73 54.18 19.11
N LEU A 228 1.46 52.97 18.62
CA LEU A 228 1.81 51.68 19.19
C LEU A 228 2.59 50.88 18.14
N SER A 229 3.85 50.58 18.41
CA SER A 229 4.65 49.72 17.53
C SER A 229 4.13 48.28 17.55
N VAL A 230 4.01 47.65 16.38
CA VAL A 230 3.56 46.25 16.30
C VAL A 230 4.55 45.25 16.90
N TYR A 231 5.83 45.62 17.03
CA TYR A 231 6.82 44.80 17.74
C TYR A 231 6.54 44.74 19.25
N GLU A 232 6.03 45.82 19.86
CA GLU A 232 5.54 45.77 21.24
C GLU A 232 4.27 44.93 21.35
N LEU A 233 3.31 45.11 20.43
CA LEU A 233 2.07 44.34 20.40
C LEU A 233 2.33 42.82 20.27
N GLU A 234 3.27 42.44 19.40
CA GLU A 234 3.74 41.07 19.27
C GLU A 234 4.40 40.57 20.57
N SER A 235 5.25 41.38 21.21
CA SER A 235 5.92 41.00 22.46
C SER A 235 4.93 40.79 23.64
N TRP A 236 3.74 41.40 23.60
CA TRP A 236 2.70 41.23 24.62
C TRP A 236 1.77 40.05 24.33
N LEU A 237 1.53 39.74 23.05
CA LEU A 237 0.64 38.65 22.63
C LEU A 237 1.37 37.32 22.50
N GLY A 238 2.61 37.29 22.01
CA GLY A 238 3.42 36.10 21.80
C GLY A 238 2.80 35.04 20.87
N ASN A 239 3.55 33.99 20.58
CA ASN A 239 3.09 32.87 19.75
C ASN A 239 2.37 31.78 20.59
N PRO A 240 1.40 31.04 20.01
CA PRO A 240 0.80 31.25 18.69
C PRO A 240 -0.29 32.33 18.73
N SER A 241 -0.39 33.15 17.69
CA SER A 241 -1.34 34.28 17.61
C SER A 241 -1.96 34.43 16.22
N ILE A 242 -3.05 35.20 16.11
CA ILE A 242 -3.65 35.60 14.84
C ILE A 242 -4.14 37.05 14.93
N TYR A 243 -3.84 37.85 13.91
CA TYR A 243 -4.15 39.27 13.84
C TYR A 243 -5.19 39.53 12.75
N VAL A 244 -6.20 40.35 13.05
CA VAL A 244 -7.17 40.87 12.09
C VAL A 244 -7.11 42.40 12.15
N LEU A 245 -6.81 43.04 11.01
CA LEU A 245 -6.54 44.47 10.92
C LEU A 245 -7.52 45.11 9.91
N ASP A 246 -8.58 45.74 10.43
CA ASP A 246 -9.55 46.51 9.64
C ASP A 246 -9.22 48.01 9.74
N CYS A 247 -8.43 48.49 8.79
CA CYS A 247 -8.05 49.87 8.63
C CYS A 247 -7.56 50.15 7.20
N SER A 248 -7.49 51.42 6.82
CA SER A 248 -6.82 51.83 5.58
C SER A 248 -5.29 51.68 5.72
N ALA A 249 -4.57 51.44 4.62
CA ALA A 249 -3.14 51.12 4.57
C ALA A 249 -2.69 49.91 5.43
N ALA A 250 -3.59 48.97 5.78
CA ALA A 250 -3.31 47.84 6.68
C ALA A 250 -2.10 46.97 6.24
N GLY A 251 -1.83 46.87 4.94
CA GLY A 251 -0.66 46.18 4.38
C GLY A 251 0.69 46.75 4.85
N MET A 252 0.77 48.00 5.33
CA MET A 252 1.97 48.55 5.98
C MET A 252 2.38 47.72 7.19
N ILE A 253 1.40 47.21 7.96
CA ILE A 253 1.65 46.36 9.12
C ILE A 253 2.11 44.97 8.69
N VAL A 254 1.52 44.40 7.62
CA VAL A 254 1.96 43.10 7.08
C VAL A 254 3.42 43.17 6.63
N ASN A 255 3.82 44.26 5.96
CA ASN A 255 5.22 44.52 5.61
C ASN A 255 6.11 44.62 6.86
N ALA A 256 5.75 45.43 7.85
CA ALA A 256 6.53 45.59 9.09
C ALA A 256 6.73 44.26 9.86
N PHE A 257 5.74 43.37 9.87
CA PHE A 257 5.90 42.02 10.42
C PHE A 257 6.86 41.14 9.60
N CYS A 258 6.92 41.30 8.28
CA CYS A 258 7.77 40.49 7.39
C CYS A 258 9.21 41.03 7.25
N GLU A 259 9.41 42.33 7.38
CA GLU A 259 10.70 43.03 7.17
C GLU A 259 11.58 43.07 8.44
N ARG A 260 11.13 42.46 9.54
CA ARG A 260 11.77 42.51 10.86
C ARG A 260 13.21 41.93 10.81
N PRO A 261 14.27 42.70 11.16
CA PRO A 261 15.67 42.30 10.93
C PRO A 261 16.12 40.97 11.55
N GLU A 262 15.55 40.59 12.68
CA GLU A 262 15.85 39.30 13.34
C GLU A 262 15.56 38.11 12.43
N TRP A 263 14.54 38.20 11.56
CA TRP A 263 14.16 37.18 10.58
C TRP A 263 15.28 36.85 9.59
N GLY A 264 16.11 37.85 9.25
CA GLY A 264 17.19 37.73 8.27
C GLY A 264 18.58 37.47 8.85
N SER A 265 18.77 37.55 10.17
CA SER A 265 20.10 37.51 10.79
C SER A 265 20.47 36.13 11.32
N SER A 266 21.47 35.49 10.69
CA SER A 266 21.84 34.08 10.89
C SER A 266 22.62 33.76 12.19
N SER A 267 22.29 34.41 13.31
CA SER A 267 23.04 34.31 14.59
C SER A 267 22.22 33.83 15.80
N ALA A 268 20.97 33.41 15.60
CA ALA A 268 20.15 32.71 16.59
C ALA A 268 19.81 31.30 16.08
N SER A 269 19.47 30.36 16.97
CA SER A 269 19.26 28.95 16.59
C SER A 269 18.13 28.81 15.55
N SER A 270 18.49 28.37 14.35
CA SER A 270 17.65 28.38 13.15
C SER A 270 16.33 27.61 13.31
N THR A 271 16.33 26.56 14.13
CA THR A 271 15.15 25.75 14.47
C THR A 271 14.08 26.53 15.24
N ALA A 272 14.48 27.40 16.16
CA ALA A 272 13.54 28.15 17.00
C ALA A 272 12.91 29.32 16.24
N LEU A 273 13.76 30.08 15.52
CA LEU A 273 13.31 31.25 14.77
C LEU A 273 12.31 30.87 13.67
N THR A 274 12.60 29.80 12.92
CA THR A 274 11.70 29.29 11.87
C THR A 274 10.38 28.70 12.39
N SER A 275 10.24 28.46 13.71
CA SER A 275 8.95 28.10 14.31
C SER A 275 8.07 29.32 14.57
N ALA A 276 8.63 30.41 15.11
CA ALA A 276 7.88 31.66 15.33
C ALA A 276 7.22 32.17 14.04
N MET A 277 7.95 32.09 12.91
CA MET A 277 7.46 32.46 11.57
C MET A 277 6.27 31.61 11.09
N LYS A 278 6.15 30.39 11.61
CA LYS A 278 5.10 29.41 11.27
C LYS A 278 3.89 29.48 12.20
N ASP A 279 4.00 30.18 13.33
CA ASP A 279 2.93 30.30 14.32
C ASP A 279 2.19 31.64 14.29
N CYS A 280 2.77 32.71 13.76
CA CYS A 280 2.05 33.95 13.49
C CYS A 280 1.14 33.83 12.24
N ILE A 281 -0.01 34.52 12.27
CA ILE A 281 -0.97 34.64 11.17
C ILE A 281 -1.51 36.08 11.14
N LEU A 282 -1.55 36.72 9.97
CA LEU A 282 -2.14 38.06 9.79
C LEU A 282 -3.21 38.06 8.71
N LEU A 283 -4.28 38.84 8.91
CA LEU A 283 -5.33 39.17 7.96
C LEU A 283 -5.51 40.69 7.97
N ALA A 284 -5.28 41.35 6.83
CA ALA A 284 -5.31 42.80 6.68
C ALA A 284 -6.27 43.22 5.57
N ALA A 285 -7.06 44.26 5.82
CA ALA A 285 -8.17 44.67 4.95
C ALA A 285 -7.77 45.17 3.57
N CYS A 286 -6.57 45.76 3.43
CA CYS A 286 -6.13 46.42 2.21
C CYS A 286 -4.60 46.44 2.08
N GLY A 287 -4.10 46.77 0.89
CA GLY A 287 -2.68 46.97 0.61
C GLY A 287 -2.11 48.24 1.26
N ALA A 288 -0.78 48.32 1.33
CA ALA A 288 -0.05 49.39 2.02
C ALA A 288 -0.35 50.82 1.52
N ASN A 289 -0.75 50.97 0.24
CA ASN A 289 -1.07 52.25 -0.39
C ASN A 289 -2.58 52.46 -0.63
N GLU A 290 -3.43 51.57 -0.10
CA GLU A 290 -4.86 51.53 -0.38
C GLU A 290 -5.70 52.11 0.77
N THR A 291 -6.93 52.52 0.45
CA THR A 291 -7.93 53.00 1.41
C THR A 291 -9.17 52.12 1.36
N LEU A 292 -9.86 51.98 2.48
CA LEU A 292 -11.10 51.20 2.55
C LEU A 292 -12.21 51.79 1.65
N PRO A 293 -13.13 50.96 1.13
CA PRO A 293 -14.26 51.43 0.34
C PRO A 293 -15.14 52.43 1.11
N GLN A 294 -15.62 53.46 0.42
CA GLN A 294 -16.58 54.44 0.97
C GLN A 294 -17.99 54.31 0.37
N ASP A 295 -18.27 53.26 -0.40
CA ASP A 295 -19.54 53.05 -1.10
C ASP A 295 -20.72 52.91 -0.12
N MET A 296 -21.78 53.70 -0.32
CA MET A 296 -22.97 53.72 0.53
C MET A 296 -23.73 52.37 0.52
N GLU A 297 -23.59 51.54 -0.52
CA GLU A 297 -24.18 50.19 -0.55
C GLU A 297 -23.52 49.23 0.46
N LEU A 298 -22.32 49.56 0.94
CA LEU A 298 -21.50 48.72 1.82
C LEU A 298 -21.43 49.28 3.25
N PRO A 299 -21.18 48.44 4.27
CA PRO A 299 -20.79 48.90 5.59
C PRO A 299 -19.40 49.56 5.54
N ALA A 300 -19.05 50.34 6.56
CA ALA A 300 -17.68 50.86 6.70
C ALA A 300 -16.71 49.70 7.02
N ASP A 301 -17.13 48.76 7.86
CA ASP A 301 -16.36 47.55 8.23
C ASP A 301 -16.53 46.41 7.22
N VAL A 302 -16.29 46.69 5.93
CA VAL A 302 -16.43 45.69 4.83
C VAL A 302 -15.63 44.42 5.12
N PHE A 303 -14.38 44.56 5.57
CA PHE A 303 -13.49 43.43 5.82
C PHE A 303 -13.96 42.60 7.02
N THR A 304 -14.26 43.25 8.14
CA THR A 304 -14.84 42.60 9.33
C THR A 304 -16.16 41.93 8.98
N SER A 305 -17.09 42.62 8.32
CA SER A 305 -18.38 42.08 7.89
C SER A 305 -18.24 40.85 6.96
N CYS A 306 -17.21 40.79 6.10
CA CYS A 306 -16.87 39.59 5.35
C CYS A 306 -16.36 38.47 6.26
N LEU A 307 -15.39 38.75 7.13
CA LEU A 307 -14.76 37.77 8.01
C LEU A 307 -15.72 37.18 9.06
N THR A 308 -16.68 37.94 9.54
CA THR A 308 -17.57 37.55 10.65
C THR A 308 -19.01 37.24 10.23
N THR A 309 -19.50 37.83 9.14
CA THR A 309 -20.91 37.71 8.66
C THR A 309 -21.02 37.49 7.15
N PRO A 310 -20.26 36.54 6.55
CA PRO A 310 -20.07 36.41 5.11
C PRO A 310 -21.36 36.38 4.30
N ILE A 311 -22.37 35.59 4.72
CA ILE A 311 -23.63 35.44 3.98
C ILE A 311 -24.39 36.77 3.86
N LYS A 312 -24.40 37.59 4.92
CA LYS A 312 -25.15 38.87 4.90
C LYS A 312 -24.50 39.89 3.96
N ILE A 313 -23.16 40.00 3.96
CA ILE A 313 -22.46 40.91 3.05
C ILE A 313 -22.41 40.38 1.62
N ALA A 314 -22.28 39.06 1.41
CA ALA A 314 -22.33 38.45 0.09
C ALA A 314 -23.67 38.75 -0.62
N LEU A 315 -24.80 38.53 0.06
CA LEU A 315 -26.12 38.80 -0.52
C LEU A 315 -26.38 40.30 -0.71
N ARG A 316 -25.92 41.17 0.22
CA ARG A 316 -26.06 42.64 0.08
C ARG A 316 -25.21 43.20 -1.06
N TRP A 317 -24.01 42.64 -1.31
CA TRP A 317 -23.17 42.98 -2.46
C TRP A 317 -23.72 42.40 -3.77
N PHE A 318 -24.40 41.25 -3.72
CA PHE A 318 -24.99 40.57 -4.87
C PHE A 318 -26.27 41.23 -5.40
N CYS A 319 -27.21 41.65 -4.55
CA CYS A 319 -28.50 42.19 -5.03
C CYS A 319 -28.39 43.37 -6.03
N PRO A 320 -27.52 44.38 -5.85
CA PRO A 320 -27.29 45.44 -6.85
C PRO A 320 -26.65 44.98 -8.16
N ARG A 321 -26.18 43.72 -8.22
CA ARG A 321 -25.44 43.12 -9.35
C ARG A 321 -26.22 41.99 -10.04
N SER A 322 -27.33 41.52 -9.45
CA SER A 322 -28.26 40.56 -10.07
C SER A 322 -29.12 41.24 -11.14
N LEU A 323 -29.64 40.44 -12.07
CA LEU A 323 -30.64 40.88 -13.05
C LEU A 323 -32.07 40.86 -12.49
N LEU A 324 -32.27 40.31 -11.29
CA LEU A 324 -33.57 40.23 -10.62
C LEU A 324 -33.85 41.50 -9.77
N PRO A 325 -35.11 41.98 -9.72
CA PRO A 325 -35.50 43.15 -8.92
C PRO A 325 -35.59 42.79 -7.42
N LEU A 326 -34.44 42.62 -6.77
CA LEU A 326 -34.33 42.14 -5.40
C LEU A 326 -34.17 43.28 -4.38
N ASN A 327 -35.20 43.49 -3.55
CA ASN A 327 -35.15 44.47 -2.45
C ASN A 327 -34.12 44.05 -1.37
N PRO A 328 -33.07 44.85 -1.08
CA PRO A 328 -32.03 44.48 -0.10
C PRO A 328 -32.55 44.27 1.34
N GLU A 329 -33.71 44.81 1.67
CA GLU A 329 -34.36 44.63 2.98
C GLU A 329 -34.82 43.18 3.24
N LEU A 330 -35.06 42.39 2.19
CA LEU A 330 -35.46 40.98 2.30
C LEU A 330 -34.31 40.11 2.86
N ILE A 331 -33.06 40.53 2.69
CA ILE A 331 -31.86 39.80 3.14
C ILE A 331 -31.84 39.65 4.67
N ASP A 332 -32.37 40.65 5.38
CA ASP A 332 -32.50 40.64 6.84
C ASP A 332 -33.75 39.86 7.33
N GLN A 333 -34.56 39.33 6.40
CA GLN A 333 -35.78 38.55 6.66
C GLN A 333 -35.68 37.07 6.19
N ILE A 334 -34.52 36.62 5.68
CA ILE A 334 -34.34 35.24 5.19
C ILE A 334 -34.68 34.24 6.31
N PRO A 335 -35.65 33.33 6.11
CA PRO A 335 -36.11 32.44 7.18
C PRO A 335 -35.07 31.38 7.54
N GLY A 336 -35.05 31.00 8.82
CA GLY A 336 -34.28 29.87 9.33
C GLY A 336 -33.09 30.23 10.21
N ARG A 337 -32.09 29.36 10.22
CA ARG A 337 -30.88 29.47 11.06
C ARG A 337 -29.66 28.92 10.33
N GLN A 338 -28.51 29.57 10.46
CA GLN A 338 -27.24 29.19 9.80
C GLN A 338 -26.77 27.74 10.07
N ASN A 339 -27.25 27.12 11.16
CA ASN A 339 -26.95 25.72 11.52
C ASN A 339 -27.97 24.71 10.96
N ASP A 340 -29.15 25.15 10.53
CA ASP A 340 -30.22 24.28 10.03
C ASP A 340 -30.28 24.31 8.51
N ARG A 341 -29.60 23.33 7.91
CA ARG A 341 -29.45 23.15 6.46
C ARG A 341 -30.75 22.89 5.71
N LYS A 342 -31.86 22.60 6.39
CA LYS A 342 -33.19 22.51 5.76
C LYS A 342 -33.84 23.88 5.53
N THR A 343 -33.25 24.94 6.06
CA THR A 343 -33.74 26.32 5.91
C THR A 343 -32.89 27.11 4.92
N PRO A 344 -33.45 28.08 4.16
CA PRO A 344 -32.71 28.85 3.17
C PRO A 344 -31.39 29.46 3.68
N LEU A 345 -31.43 30.06 4.88
CA LEU A 345 -30.23 30.66 5.49
C LEU A 345 -29.15 29.62 5.88
N GLY A 346 -29.55 28.42 6.26
CA GLY A 346 -28.63 27.33 6.62
C GLY A 346 -28.11 26.57 5.41
N GLU A 347 -28.90 26.43 4.34
CA GLU A 347 -28.43 25.86 3.08
C GLU A 347 -27.40 26.78 2.41
N LEU A 348 -27.71 28.08 2.26
CA LEU A 348 -26.74 29.06 1.72
C LEU A 348 -25.43 29.08 2.51
N ASN A 349 -25.49 29.01 3.85
CA ASN A 349 -24.31 28.94 4.70
C ASN A 349 -23.46 27.67 4.47
N TRP A 350 -24.11 26.55 4.17
CA TRP A 350 -23.46 25.26 3.89
C TRP A 350 -22.89 25.20 2.47
N ILE A 351 -23.60 25.71 1.46
CA ILE A 351 -23.11 25.89 0.09
C ILE A 351 -21.90 26.83 0.09
N PHE A 352 -21.98 27.99 0.75
CA PHE A 352 -20.85 28.91 0.90
C PHE A 352 -19.62 28.23 1.53
N THR A 353 -19.84 27.42 2.56
CA THR A 353 -18.78 26.64 3.21
C THR A 353 -18.16 25.63 2.25
N ALA A 354 -18.96 24.90 1.47
CA ALA A 354 -18.46 23.95 0.48
C ALA A 354 -17.67 24.64 -0.64
N ILE A 355 -18.16 25.76 -1.17
CA ILE A 355 -17.52 26.53 -2.23
C ILE A 355 -16.18 27.11 -1.76
N THR A 356 -16.15 27.77 -0.61
CA THR A 356 -14.91 28.38 -0.09
C THR A 356 -13.85 27.35 0.31
N ASP A 357 -14.24 26.20 0.87
CA ASP A 357 -13.32 25.09 1.16
C ASP A 357 -12.78 24.44 -0.13
N THR A 358 -13.61 24.38 -1.19
CA THR A 358 -13.23 23.88 -2.51
C THR A 358 -12.24 24.81 -3.23
N ILE A 359 -12.49 26.11 -3.23
CA ILE A 359 -11.57 27.11 -3.81
C ILE A 359 -10.21 27.05 -3.07
N ALA A 360 -10.23 26.94 -1.75
CA ALA A 360 -9.02 26.80 -0.95
C ALA A 360 -8.23 25.52 -1.28
N TRP A 361 -8.90 24.38 -1.43
CA TRP A 361 -8.25 23.10 -1.76
C TRP A 361 -7.57 23.13 -3.13
N ASN A 362 -8.21 23.71 -4.14
CA ASN A 362 -7.72 23.68 -5.52
C ASN A 362 -6.67 24.76 -5.82
N VAL A 363 -6.58 25.81 -4.99
CA VAL A 363 -5.61 26.92 -5.16
C VAL A 363 -4.39 26.80 -4.23
N LEU A 364 -4.51 26.17 -3.05
CA LEU A 364 -3.45 26.17 -2.04
C LEU A 364 -2.60 24.88 -2.03
N PRO A 365 -1.28 24.97 -1.77
CA PRO A 365 -0.46 23.79 -1.46
C PRO A 365 -1.02 23.02 -0.25
N ARG A 366 -1.02 21.68 -0.31
CA ARG A 366 -1.66 20.81 0.69
C ARG A 366 -1.28 21.14 2.15
N GLU A 367 -0.01 21.44 2.43
CA GLU A 367 0.46 21.81 3.78
C GLU A 367 -0.15 23.13 4.27
N LEU A 368 -0.29 24.12 3.39
CA LEU A 368 -0.87 25.42 3.72
C LEU A 368 -2.39 25.30 3.89
N PHE A 369 -3.05 24.51 3.05
CA PHE A 369 -4.46 24.15 3.22
C PHE A 369 -4.69 23.48 4.58
N GLN A 370 -3.92 22.46 4.94
CA GLN A 370 -4.04 21.78 6.24
C GLN A 370 -3.83 22.75 7.41
N ARG A 371 -2.76 23.56 7.40
CA ARG A 371 -2.48 24.57 8.44
C ARG A 371 -3.63 25.57 8.62
N LEU A 372 -4.22 26.07 7.53
CA LEU A 372 -5.21 27.17 7.61
C LEU A 372 -6.67 26.69 7.67
N PHE A 373 -7.04 25.64 6.93
CA PHE A 373 -8.42 25.17 6.73
C PHE A 373 -8.80 23.92 7.54
N ARG A 374 -7.84 23.30 8.26
CA ARG A 374 -8.10 22.11 9.09
C ARG A 374 -7.62 22.21 10.54
N GLN A 375 -6.53 22.93 10.83
CA GLN A 375 -5.87 22.88 12.14
C GLN A 375 -6.69 23.49 13.30
N ASP A 376 -7.35 24.65 13.07
CA ASP A 376 -8.17 25.36 14.06
C ASP A 376 -9.47 25.84 13.39
N LEU A 377 -10.61 25.54 14.02
CA LEU A 377 -11.95 25.86 13.50
C LEU A 377 -12.17 27.36 13.29
N LEU A 378 -11.58 28.23 14.12
CA LEU A 378 -11.74 29.67 13.96
C LEU A 378 -10.87 30.20 12.81
N VAL A 379 -9.63 29.74 12.71
CA VAL A 379 -8.71 30.09 11.61
C VAL A 379 -9.28 29.64 10.27
N ALA A 380 -9.78 28.40 10.19
CA ALA A 380 -10.44 27.86 8.99
C ALA A 380 -11.69 28.65 8.60
N SER A 381 -12.42 29.21 9.58
CA SER A 381 -13.58 30.06 9.31
C SER A 381 -13.17 31.43 8.80
N LEU A 382 -12.18 32.07 9.43
CA LEU A 382 -11.66 33.35 8.97
C LEU A 382 -11.03 33.24 7.58
N PHE A 383 -10.31 32.17 7.25
CA PHE A 383 -9.72 32.00 5.92
C PHE A 383 -10.74 31.66 4.82
N ARG A 384 -11.77 30.83 5.09
CA ARG A 384 -12.91 30.68 4.17
C ARG A 384 -13.58 32.02 3.88
N ASN A 385 -13.84 32.80 4.94
CA ASN A 385 -14.50 34.09 4.85
C ASN A 385 -13.60 35.18 4.23
N PHE A 386 -12.27 35.05 4.33
CA PHE A 386 -11.28 35.91 3.68
C PHE A 386 -11.30 35.76 2.15
N LEU A 387 -11.64 34.58 1.60
CA LEU A 387 -11.77 34.43 0.14
C LEU A 387 -12.92 35.28 -0.41
N LEU A 388 -14.03 35.40 0.35
CA LEU A 388 -15.12 36.32 0.04
C LEU A 388 -14.68 37.79 0.17
N ALA A 389 -13.90 38.12 1.20
CA ALA A 389 -13.33 39.46 1.35
C ALA A 389 -12.44 39.82 0.14
N GLU A 390 -11.58 38.90 -0.32
CA GLU A 390 -10.76 39.10 -1.52
C GLU A 390 -11.62 39.36 -2.77
N ARG A 391 -12.78 38.70 -2.89
CA ARG A 391 -13.71 38.91 -4.01
C ARG A 391 -14.45 40.25 -3.93
N ILE A 392 -15.08 40.55 -2.79
CA ILE A 392 -15.91 41.75 -2.61
C ILE A 392 -15.04 43.02 -2.65
N MET A 393 -13.91 43.02 -1.93
CA MET A 393 -13.10 44.23 -1.78
C MET A 393 -12.33 44.57 -3.07
N ARG A 394 -11.92 43.57 -3.86
CA ARG A 394 -11.31 43.83 -5.18
C ARG A 394 -12.28 44.51 -6.15
N ALA A 395 -13.57 44.16 -6.10
CA ALA A 395 -14.59 44.84 -6.88
C ALA A 395 -14.82 46.30 -6.43
N ALA A 396 -14.31 46.68 -5.25
CA ALA A 396 -14.25 48.05 -4.74
C ALA A 396 -12.81 48.64 -4.76
N ASN A 397 -11.94 48.14 -5.66
CA ASN A 397 -10.55 48.58 -5.85
C ASN A 397 -9.63 48.44 -4.62
N CYS A 398 -9.90 47.46 -3.76
CA CYS A 398 -9.16 47.21 -2.52
C CYS A 398 -8.67 45.75 -2.46
N CYS A 399 -7.43 45.51 -2.06
CA CYS A 399 -6.78 44.20 -2.09
C CYS A 399 -6.41 43.73 -0.67
N PRO A 400 -7.27 42.92 -0.02
CA PRO A 400 -6.93 42.26 1.23
C PRO A 400 -5.62 41.48 1.16
N GLN A 401 -4.88 41.47 2.26
CA GLN A 401 -3.60 40.78 2.38
C GLN A 401 -3.62 39.79 3.54
N SER A 402 -2.86 38.69 3.40
CA SER A 402 -2.72 37.68 4.43
C SER A 402 -1.26 37.30 4.65
N TYR A 403 -0.94 36.88 5.86
CA TYR A 403 0.26 36.11 6.17
C TYR A 403 -0.16 34.78 6.84
N PRO A 404 0.22 33.60 6.29
CA PRO A 404 0.90 33.41 5.01
C PRO A 404 0.09 33.96 3.82
N ARG A 405 0.80 34.37 2.76
CA ARG A 405 0.18 34.93 1.55
C ARG A 405 -0.50 33.85 0.72
N LEU A 406 -1.79 34.04 0.41
CA LEU A 406 -2.50 33.18 -0.54
C LEU A 406 -2.23 33.61 -2.00
N PRO A 407 -2.33 32.69 -2.98
CA PRO A 407 -2.57 33.04 -4.38
C PRO A 407 -3.97 33.65 -4.55
N PRO A 408 -4.24 34.37 -5.67
CA PRO A 408 -5.54 35.02 -5.89
C PRO A 408 -6.67 34.01 -6.12
N THR A 409 -7.79 34.19 -5.40
CA THR A 409 -8.97 33.30 -5.42
C THR A 409 -10.24 33.94 -5.96
N HIS A 410 -10.27 35.27 -6.06
CA HIS A 410 -11.45 36.08 -6.42
C HIS A 410 -12.08 35.80 -7.81
N GLN A 411 -11.34 35.20 -8.75
CA GLN A 411 -11.81 34.83 -10.10
C GLN A 411 -12.00 33.31 -10.29
N HIS A 412 -11.98 32.52 -9.22
CA HIS A 412 -12.14 31.05 -9.32
C HIS A 412 -13.54 30.66 -9.85
N PRO A 413 -13.68 29.73 -10.81
CA PRO A 413 -14.97 29.41 -11.46
C PRO A 413 -16.11 29.04 -10.51
N MET A 414 -15.80 28.36 -9.40
CA MET A 414 -16.75 28.03 -8.32
C MET A 414 -17.49 29.24 -7.71
N TRP A 415 -17.02 30.47 -7.90
CA TRP A 415 -17.79 31.66 -7.54
C TRP A 415 -19.05 31.85 -8.39
N HIS A 416 -19.08 31.37 -9.64
CA HIS A 416 -20.30 31.38 -10.47
C HIS A 416 -21.35 30.40 -9.93
N ALA A 417 -20.92 29.25 -9.38
CA ALA A 417 -21.82 28.33 -8.69
C ALA A 417 -22.39 28.93 -7.39
N TRP A 418 -21.62 29.79 -6.70
CA TRP A 418 -22.15 30.58 -5.58
C TRP A 418 -23.18 31.60 -6.04
N ASP A 419 -22.88 32.37 -7.10
CA ASP A 419 -23.78 33.39 -7.63
C ASP A 419 -25.13 32.77 -8.07
N MET A 420 -25.07 31.65 -8.78
CA MET A 420 -26.25 30.87 -9.19
C MET A 420 -27.06 30.34 -8.01
N ALA A 421 -26.40 29.76 -6.99
CA ALA A 421 -27.09 29.27 -5.80
C ALA A 421 -27.71 30.40 -4.97
N ALA A 422 -27.07 31.57 -4.91
CA ALA A 422 -27.61 32.76 -4.27
C ALA A 422 -28.83 33.31 -5.04
N GLU A 423 -28.78 33.36 -6.38
CA GLU A 423 -29.87 33.83 -7.22
C GLU A 423 -31.11 32.92 -7.11
N ILE A 424 -30.93 31.59 -7.18
CA ILE A 424 -32.00 30.60 -6.99
C ILE A 424 -32.64 30.71 -5.61
N CYS A 425 -31.84 30.93 -4.56
CA CYS A 425 -32.39 31.08 -3.20
C CYS A 425 -33.15 32.41 -3.03
N LEU A 426 -32.63 33.51 -3.58
CA LEU A 426 -33.26 34.83 -3.49
C LEU A 426 -34.52 34.94 -4.35
N SER A 427 -34.62 34.21 -5.47
CA SER A 427 -35.83 34.18 -6.30
C SER A 427 -37.03 33.53 -5.61
N GLN A 428 -36.81 32.56 -4.71
CA GLN A 428 -37.88 31.92 -3.91
C GLN A 428 -38.39 32.80 -2.77
N LEU A 429 -37.54 33.71 -2.25
CA LEU A 429 -37.78 34.44 -1.00
C LEU A 429 -39.08 35.29 -0.99
N PRO A 430 -39.49 35.99 -2.07
CA PRO A 430 -40.76 36.70 -2.09
C PRO A 430 -41.97 35.76 -1.93
N THR A 431 -41.91 34.53 -2.42
CA THR A 431 -42.99 33.55 -2.27
C THR A 431 -43.05 33.05 -0.82
N LEU A 432 -41.89 32.66 -0.26
CA LEU A 432 -41.75 32.14 1.11
C LEU A 432 -42.13 33.15 2.21
N LEU A 433 -42.09 34.44 1.91
CA LEU A 433 -42.52 35.50 2.85
C LEU A 433 -44.00 35.89 2.70
N ASN A 434 -44.62 35.63 1.54
CA ASN A 434 -46.02 36.00 1.29
C ASN A 434 -47.01 34.86 1.55
N ASP A 435 -46.62 33.59 1.35
CA ASP A 435 -47.44 32.42 1.64
C ASP A 435 -46.78 31.54 2.74
N PRO A 436 -47.37 31.44 3.95
CA PRO A 436 -46.84 30.60 5.03
C PRO A 436 -46.95 29.08 4.76
N ASN A 437 -47.59 28.67 3.66
CA ASN A 437 -47.67 27.27 3.22
C ASN A 437 -46.65 26.94 2.12
N ALA A 438 -45.87 27.92 1.62
CA ALA A 438 -44.89 27.69 0.57
C ALA A 438 -43.68 26.90 1.11
N GLU A 439 -43.49 25.69 0.60
CA GLU A 439 -42.32 24.87 0.93
C GLU A 439 -41.07 25.38 0.19
N PHE A 440 -39.94 25.47 0.92
CA PHE A 440 -38.64 25.82 0.35
C PHE A 440 -38.10 24.67 -0.52
N GLN A 441 -37.70 24.98 -1.75
CA GLN A 441 -37.08 24.02 -2.67
C GLN A 441 -35.55 24.06 -2.52
N PRO A 442 -34.91 22.97 -2.06
CA PRO A 442 -33.45 22.89 -1.90
C PRO A 442 -32.69 23.15 -3.21
N SER A 443 -31.52 23.77 -3.11
CA SER A 443 -30.67 24.07 -4.26
C SER A 443 -30.13 22.80 -4.94
N PRO A 444 -30.11 22.74 -6.29
CA PRO A 444 -29.57 21.60 -7.03
C PRO A 444 -28.04 21.45 -6.90
N PHE A 445 -27.35 22.47 -6.39
CA PHE A 445 -25.88 22.57 -6.29
C PHE A 445 -25.19 21.26 -5.87
N PHE A 446 -25.63 20.61 -4.78
CA PHE A 446 -24.98 19.39 -4.32
C PHE A 446 -25.20 18.19 -5.27
N THR A 447 -26.32 18.14 -5.97
CA THR A 447 -26.62 17.09 -6.96
C THR A 447 -25.82 17.31 -8.24
N GLU A 448 -25.71 18.56 -8.70
CA GLU A 448 -24.88 18.96 -9.84
C GLU A 448 -23.40 18.64 -9.57
N GLN A 449 -22.86 19.06 -8.42
CA GLN A 449 -21.45 18.84 -8.09
C GLN A 449 -21.11 17.35 -7.84
N LEU A 450 -22.04 16.53 -7.33
CA LEU A 450 -21.84 15.07 -7.31
C LEU A 450 -21.81 14.48 -8.73
N THR A 451 -22.62 15.01 -9.65
CA THR A 451 -22.64 14.53 -11.05
C THR A 451 -21.37 14.95 -11.80
N ALA A 452 -20.84 16.14 -11.55
CA ALA A 452 -19.54 16.57 -12.08
C ALA A 452 -18.37 15.72 -11.53
N PHE A 453 -18.46 15.25 -10.28
CA PHE A 453 -17.50 14.31 -9.71
C PHE A 453 -17.61 12.91 -10.33
N GLU A 454 -18.83 12.44 -10.60
CA GLU A 454 -19.11 11.16 -11.27
C GLU A 454 -18.54 11.12 -12.70
N VAL A 455 -18.75 12.17 -13.49
CA VAL A 455 -18.13 12.34 -14.83
C VAL A 455 -16.59 12.46 -14.76
N TRP A 456 -16.04 12.99 -13.67
CA TRP A 456 -14.58 13.00 -13.46
C TRP A 456 -14.04 11.59 -13.25
N LEU A 457 -14.76 10.70 -12.53
CA LEU A 457 -14.33 9.33 -12.25
C LEU A 457 -14.21 8.50 -13.53
N GLU A 458 -15.22 8.55 -14.40
CA GLU A 458 -15.25 7.86 -15.71
C GLU A 458 -14.01 8.11 -16.59
N HIS A 459 -13.32 9.23 -16.37
CA HIS A 459 -12.15 9.65 -17.13
C HIS A 459 -10.98 10.04 -16.21
N GLY A 460 -10.97 9.59 -14.96
CA GLY A 460 -9.97 9.95 -13.96
C GLY A 460 -8.64 9.23 -14.16
N SER A 461 -7.57 9.72 -13.53
CA SER A 461 -6.28 9.00 -13.40
C SER A 461 -5.33 9.81 -12.51
N GLU A 462 -4.35 9.16 -11.87
CA GLU A 462 -3.28 9.83 -11.10
C GLU A 462 -2.53 10.92 -11.91
N ARG A 463 -2.38 10.71 -13.22
CA ARG A 463 -1.68 11.64 -14.13
C ARG A 463 -2.48 12.91 -14.47
N LYS A 464 -3.77 12.96 -14.13
CA LYS A 464 -4.65 14.12 -14.35
C LYS A 464 -4.69 15.00 -13.10
N LYS A 465 -5.21 16.23 -13.22
CA LYS A 465 -5.44 17.08 -12.04
C LYS A 465 -6.46 16.43 -11.10
N PRO A 466 -6.27 16.53 -9.77
CA PRO A 466 -7.24 16.07 -8.78
C PRO A 466 -8.67 16.54 -9.05
N PRO A 467 -9.70 15.75 -8.66
CA PRO A 467 -11.09 16.15 -8.79
C PRO A 467 -11.40 17.37 -7.94
N GLU A 468 -11.87 18.44 -8.58
CA GLU A 468 -12.16 19.74 -7.94
C GLU A 468 -13.19 19.58 -6.81
N GLN A 469 -14.17 18.69 -7.01
CA GLN A 469 -15.35 18.48 -6.19
C GLN A 469 -15.09 17.68 -4.90
N LEU A 470 -13.89 17.14 -4.67
CA LEU A 470 -13.62 16.25 -3.52
C LEU A 470 -13.92 16.87 -2.13
N PRO A 471 -13.65 18.18 -1.86
CA PRO A 471 -14.10 18.83 -0.62
C PRO A 471 -15.63 18.97 -0.52
N ILE A 472 -16.33 19.04 -1.65
CA ILE A 472 -17.80 19.07 -1.70
C ILE A 472 -18.36 17.70 -1.30
N VAL A 473 -17.77 16.60 -1.78
CA VAL A 473 -18.14 15.23 -1.37
C VAL A 473 -18.08 15.09 0.16
N LEU A 474 -17.00 15.58 0.80
CA LEU A 474 -16.87 15.65 2.25
C LEU A 474 -18.01 16.44 2.92
N GLN A 475 -18.39 17.61 2.37
CA GLN A 475 -19.53 18.37 2.89
C GLN A 475 -20.87 17.64 2.69
N VAL A 476 -21.02 16.83 1.64
CA VAL A 476 -22.22 16.04 1.34
C VAL A 476 -22.34 14.80 2.23
N LEU A 477 -21.24 14.21 2.72
CA LEU A 477 -21.30 13.13 3.74
C LEU A 477 -22.07 13.57 5.01
N LEU A 478 -22.01 14.86 5.33
CA LEU A 478 -22.74 15.47 6.43
C LEU A 478 -24.24 15.69 6.13
N SER A 479 -24.69 15.54 4.88
CA SER A 479 -26.12 15.46 4.54
C SER A 479 -26.73 14.15 5.05
N GLN A 480 -28.05 14.02 4.97
CA GLN A 480 -28.73 12.72 5.02
C GLN A 480 -29.19 12.29 3.63
N SER A 481 -29.83 13.17 2.85
CA SER A 481 -30.43 12.84 1.54
C SER A 481 -29.43 12.27 0.53
N HIS A 482 -28.27 12.91 0.40
CA HIS A 482 -27.29 12.60 -0.64
C HIS A 482 -26.10 11.76 -0.13
N ARG A 483 -26.16 11.30 1.13
CA ARG A 483 -25.03 10.61 1.77
C ARG A 483 -24.68 9.31 1.08
N PHE A 484 -25.67 8.51 0.69
CA PHE A 484 -25.43 7.21 0.03
C PHE A 484 -24.67 7.40 -1.30
N ARG A 485 -25.18 8.24 -2.21
CA ARG A 485 -24.49 8.56 -3.48
C ARG A 485 -23.08 9.15 -3.23
N ALA A 486 -22.92 10.03 -2.25
CA ALA A 486 -21.60 10.58 -1.91
C ALA A 486 -20.62 9.54 -1.34
N LEU A 487 -21.08 8.54 -0.58
CA LEU A 487 -20.26 7.42 -0.11
C LEU A 487 -19.92 6.47 -1.27
N VAL A 488 -20.87 6.16 -2.16
CA VAL A 488 -20.62 5.31 -3.34
C VAL A 488 -19.57 5.93 -4.27
N LEU A 489 -19.71 7.23 -4.60
CA LEU A 489 -18.74 7.93 -5.42
C LEU A 489 -17.38 8.11 -4.71
N LEU A 490 -17.37 8.27 -3.38
CA LEU A 490 -16.12 8.23 -2.61
C LEU A 490 -15.48 6.84 -2.64
N GLY A 491 -16.26 5.75 -2.59
CA GLY A 491 -15.78 4.38 -2.76
C GLY A 491 -15.10 4.20 -4.11
N ARG A 492 -15.79 4.53 -5.22
CA ARG A 492 -15.22 4.54 -6.57
C ARG A 492 -13.92 5.34 -6.65
N PHE A 493 -13.86 6.52 -6.03
CA PHE A 493 -12.64 7.33 -6.00
C PHE A 493 -11.49 6.67 -5.24
N LEU A 494 -11.74 6.10 -4.06
CA LEU A 494 -10.72 5.42 -3.24
C LEU A 494 -10.24 4.11 -3.87
N ASP A 495 -11.03 3.50 -4.75
CA ASP A 495 -10.67 2.28 -5.48
C ASP A 495 -9.57 2.52 -6.53
N MET A 496 -9.46 3.74 -7.07
CA MET A 496 -8.45 4.13 -8.07
C MET A 496 -6.98 4.05 -7.56
N GLY A 497 -6.76 3.63 -6.32
CA GLY A 497 -5.45 3.30 -5.75
C GLY A 497 -4.98 4.26 -4.66
N ALA A 498 -3.81 3.93 -4.08
CA ALA A 498 -3.24 4.60 -2.91
C ALA A 498 -3.15 6.14 -3.01
N TRP A 499 -2.88 6.70 -4.21
CA TRP A 499 -2.80 8.14 -4.44
C TRP A 499 -4.14 8.86 -4.18
N ALA A 500 -5.27 8.20 -4.47
CA ALA A 500 -6.61 8.73 -4.24
C ALA A 500 -6.99 8.67 -2.75
N VAL A 501 -6.59 7.59 -2.07
CA VAL A 501 -6.77 7.44 -0.61
C VAL A 501 -5.97 8.52 0.14
N ASP A 502 -4.70 8.75 -0.21
CA ASP A 502 -3.90 9.84 0.36
C ASP A 502 -4.51 11.23 0.06
N LEU A 503 -5.04 11.45 -1.14
CA LEU A 503 -5.71 12.70 -1.49
C LEU A 503 -6.97 12.94 -0.64
N ALA A 504 -7.82 11.93 -0.47
CA ALA A 504 -9.05 12.05 0.31
C ALA A 504 -8.77 12.22 1.82
N LEU A 505 -7.80 11.49 2.36
CA LEU A 505 -7.31 11.71 3.72
C LEU A 505 -6.69 13.12 3.87
N SER A 506 -5.98 13.62 2.85
CA SER A 506 -5.46 14.99 2.79
C SER A 506 -6.54 16.08 2.67
N VAL A 507 -7.74 15.77 2.14
CA VAL A 507 -8.93 16.65 2.23
C VAL A 507 -9.57 16.60 3.62
N GLY A 508 -9.37 15.50 4.34
CA GLY A 508 -9.81 15.30 5.72
C GLY A 508 -11.08 14.47 5.88
N ILE A 509 -11.33 13.47 5.02
CA ILE A 509 -12.53 12.60 5.14
C ILE A 509 -12.58 11.80 6.46
N PHE A 510 -11.42 11.49 7.04
CA PHE A 510 -11.25 10.52 8.13
C PHE A 510 -12.22 10.69 9.32
N PRO A 511 -12.30 11.84 10.02
CA PRO A 511 -13.22 12.01 11.15
C PRO A 511 -14.70 11.93 10.79
N TYR A 512 -15.06 12.10 9.50
CA TYR A 512 -16.44 11.96 9.04
C TYR A 512 -16.80 10.49 8.84
N VAL A 513 -15.93 9.72 8.16
CA VAL A 513 -16.11 8.28 7.95
C VAL A 513 -16.05 7.50 9.27
N LEU A 514 -15.14 7.87 10.18
CA LEU A 514 -15.07 7.30 11.54
C LEU A 514 -16.38 7.53 12.32
N LYS A 515 -16.93 8.75 12.26
CA LYS A 515 -18.21 9.04 12.91
C LYS A 515 -19.40 8.33 12.24
N LEU A 516 -19.32 7.97 10.96
CA LEU A 516 -20.37 7.20 10.29
C LEU A 516 -20.45 5.74 10.76
N LEU A 517 -19.39 5.17 11.37
CA LEU A 517 -19.48 3.86 12.04
C LEU A 517 -20.46 3.85 13.23
N GLN A 518 -20.83 5.02 13.77
CA GLN A 518 -21.86 5.15 14.81
C GLN A 518 -23.28 5.14 14.23
N THR A 519 -23.47 4.86 12.94
CA THR A 519 -24.78 4.79 12.29
C THR A 519 -25.39 3.39 12.38
N THR A 520 -26.68 3.33 12.67
CA THR A 520 -27.47 2.09 12.66
C THR A 520 -28.02 1.73 11.28
N ALA A 521 -27.94 2.64 10.30
CA ALA A 521 -28.47 2.46 8.95
C ALA A 521 -27.78 1.29 8.24
N THR A 522 -28.59 0.30 7.83
CA THR A 522 -28.18 -0.91 7.11
C THR A 522 -27.53 -0.60 5.77
N ASP A 523 -28.14 0.32 5.03
CA ASP A 523 -27.86 0.63 3.62
C ASP A 523 -26.49 1.31 3.44
N LEU A 524 -25.87 1.76 4.54
CA LEU A 524 -24.54 2.36 4.54
C LEU A 524 -23.43 1.34 4.87
N ARG A 525 -23.76 0.12 5.30
CA ARG A 525 -22.79 -0.82 5.88
C ARG A 525 -21.73 -1.30 4.89
N GLN A 526 -22.15 -1.87 3.75
CA GLN A 526 -21.24 -2.42 2.74
C GLN A 526 -20.28 -1.33 2.22
N ILE A 527 -20.79 -0.16 1.84
CA ILE A 527 -19.95 0.94 1.34
C ILE A 527 -19.02 1.52 2.43
N LEU A 528 -19.42 1.52 3.71
CA LEU A 528 -18.52 1.90 4.80
C LEU A 528 -17.42 0.85 5.05
N VAL A 529 -17.71 -0.44 4.92
CA VAL A 529 -16.70 -1.52 4.97
C VAL A 529 -15.70 -1.35 3.82
N PHE A 530 -16.17 -1.17 2.58
CA PHE A 530 -15.32 -0.93 1.41
C PHE A 530 -14.40 0.30 1.58
N ILE A 531 -14.95 1.44 2.04
CA ILE A 531 -14.16 2.66 2.31
C ILE A 531 -13.10 2.40 3.39
N TRP A 532 -13.43 1.68 4.46
CA TRP A 532 -12.47 1.37 5.53
C TRP A 532 -11.38 0.39 5.09
N THR A 533 -11.72 -0.58 4.24
CA THR A 533 -10.76 -1.45 3.56
C THR A 533 -9.72 -0.64 2.80
N LYS A 534 -10.14 0.30 1.94
CA LYS A 534 -9.21 1.16 1.19
C LYS A 534 -8.36 2.08 2.08
N ILE A 535 -8.93 2.62 3.16
CA ILE A 535 -8.18 3.44 4.13
C ILE A 535 -7.12 2.62 4.87
N LEU A 536 -7.45 1.42 5.34
CA LEU A 536 -6.54 0.56 6.12
C LEU A 536 -5.49 -0.15 5.26
N ALA A 537 -5.77 -0.38 3.97
CA ALA A 537 -4.78 -0.85 3.00
C ALA A 537 -3.66 0.18 2.75
N LEU A 538 -3.90 1.48 3.00
CA LEU A 538 -2.87 2.52 2.95
C LEU A 538 -2.27 2.86 4.33
N ASP A 539 -3.09 3.11 5.35
CA ASP A 539 -2.64 3.64 6.64
C ASP A 539 -3.18 2.83 7.84
N LYS A 540 -2.45 1.77 8.17
CA LYS A 540 -2.65 0.94 9.36
C LYS A 540 -2.77 1.73 10.68
N SER A 541 -2.16 2.92 10.81
CA SER A 541 -2.18 3.67 12.07
C SER A 541 -3.59 4.01 12.57
N CYS A 542 -4.57 4.00 11.65
CA CYS A 542 -5.99 4.18 11.95
C CYS A 542 -6.58 3.14 12.93
N GLN A 543 -5.90 2.01 13.16
CA GLN A 543 -6.25 1.02 14.19
C GLN A 543 -6.47 1.63 15.58
N VAL A 544 -5.69 2.67 15.95
CA VAL A 544 -5.77 3.30 17.28
C VAL A 544 -7.06 4.10 17.44
N ASP A 545 -7.43 4.87 16.42
CA ASP A 545 -8.65 5.68 16.40
C ASP A 545 -9.90 4.78 16.33
N LEU A 546 -9.85 3.71 15.52
CA LEU A 546 -10.94 2.74 15.37
C LEU A 546 -11.26 1.97 16.67
N VAL A 547 -10.24 1.54 17.42
CA VAL A 547 -10.46 0.83 18.69
C VAL A 547 -10.99 1.78 19.76
N LYS A 548 -10.42 2.98 19.84
CA LYS A 548 -10.78 4.03 20.81
C LYS A 548 -12.23 4.52 20.69
N ASP A 549 -12.72 4.73 19.47
CA ASP A 549 -14.09 5.21 19.23
C ASP A 549 -15.10 4.05 19.06
N GLY A 550 -14.71 2.80 19.34
CA GLY A 550 -15.57 1.62 19.35
C GLY A 550 -15.84 0.98 17.97
N GLY A 551 -15.23 1.51 16.90
CA GLY A 551 -15.48 1.11 15.51
C GLY A 551 -15.21 -0.36 15.19
N HIS A 552 -14.34 -1.04 15.95
CA HIS A 552 -14.11 -2.49 15.81
C HIS A 552 -15.41 -3.32 15.91
N GLN A 553 -16.33 -2.94 16.80
CA GLN A 553 -17.60 -3.65 17.00
C GLN A 553 -18.50 -3.63 15.75
N TYR A 554 -18.38 -2.59 14.92
CA TYR A 554 -19.11 -2.45 13.66
C TYR A 554 -18.77 -3.57 12.67
N PHE A 555 -17.48 -3.87 12.52
CA PHE A 555 -17.00 -4.87 11.59
C PHE A 555 -17.24 -6.30 12.09
N ILE A 556 -17.18 -6.53 13.41
CA ILE A 556 -17.56 -7.82 14.03
C ILE A 556 -19.06 -8.10 13.80
N HIS A 557 -19.93 -7.12 14.03
CA HIS A 557 -21.37 -7.23 13.74
C HIS A 557 -21.68 -7.42 12.24
N PHE A 558 -20.89 -6.80 11.37
CA PHE A 558 -21.02 -6.97 9.92
C PHE A 558 -20.60 -8.37 9.45
N LEU A 559 -19.48 -8.90 9.97
CA LEU A 559 -19.00 -10.25 9.66
C LEU A 559 -20.06 -11.31 10.02
N ASN A 560 -20.61 -11.21 11.24
CA ASN A 560 -21.65 -12.09 11.78
C ASN A 560 -23.09 -11.76 11.28
N SER A 561 -23.25 -10.86 10.29
CA SER A 561 -24.56 -10.63 9.67
C SER A 561 -24.83 -11.70 8.59
N PRO A 562 -26.01 -12.35 8.56
CA PRO A 562 -26.28 -13.46 7.65
C PRO A 562 -26.39 -13.03 6.17
N ASP A 563 -26.95 -11.86 5.91
CA ASP A 563 -27.34 -11.38 4.57
C ASP A 563 -26.19 -10.70 3.79
N ILE A 564 -24.95 -11.14 3.99
CA ILE A 564 -23.72 -10.49 3.46
C ILE A 564 -22.92 -11.47 2.58
N HIS A 565 -22.54 -11.01 1.38
CA HIS A 565 -21.69 -11.77 0.44
C HIS A 565 -20.27 -12.04 1.00
N ALA A 566 -19.62 -13.11 0.56
CA ALA A 566 -18.37 -13.57 1.14
C ALA A 566 -17.20 -12.59 0.95
N GLU A 567 -17.07 -11.95 -0.23
CA GLU A 567 -16.10 -10.85 -0.45
C GLU A 567 -16.22 -9.73 0.59
N GLN A 568 -17.46 -9.30 0.89
CA GLN A 568 -17.73 -8.23 1.85
C GLN A 568 -17.39 -8.69 3.29
N ARG A 569 -17.61 -9.97 3.61
CA ARG A 569 -17.09 -10.58 4.85
C ARG A 569 -15.57 -10.63 4.87
N ALA A 570 -14.90 -10.92 3.75
CA ALA A 570 -13.45 -10.96 3.64
C ALA A 570 -12.83 -9.57 3.84
N MET A 571 -13.44 -8.52 3.28
CA MET A 571 -13.12 -7.12 3.56
C MET A 571 -13.24 -6.79 5.05
N ALA A 572 -14.31 -7.23 5.72
CA ALA A 572 -14.48 -7.03 7.16
C ALA A 572 -13.44 -7.81 8.00
N ALA A 573 -13.12 -9.05 7.61
CA ALA A 573 -12.08 -9.86 8.24
C ALA A 573 -10.68 -9.24 8.05
N PHE A 574 -10.39 -8.65 6.89
CA PHE A 574 -9.19 -7.85 6.65
C PHE A 574 -9.13 -6.61 7.54
N VAL A 575 -10.20 -5.81 7.60
CA VAL A 575 -10.28 -4.62 8.47
C VAL A 575 -10.01 -5.00 9.93
N LEU A 576 -10.57 -6.11 10.41
CA LEU A 576 -10.32 -6.65 11.74
C LEU A 576 -8.88 -7.15 11.91
N ALA A 577 -8.32 -7.84 10.93
CA ALA A 577 -6.92 -8.29 10.94
C ALA A 577 -5.93 -7.10 11.03
N VAL A 578 -6.20 -5.98 10.36
CA VAL A 578 -5.38 -4.75 10.48
C VAL A 578 -5.59 -4.06 11.83
N ILE A 579 -6.82 -4.05 12.37
CA ILE A 579 -7.12 -3.46 13.70
C ILE A 579 -6.31 -4.12 14.83
N VAL A 580 -5.97 -5.41 14.70
CA VAL A 580 -5.29 -6.19 15.74
C VAL A 580 -3.80 -6.46 15.47
N ASP A 581 -3.30 -6.21 14.26
CA ASP A 581 -1.92 -6.53 13.86
C ASP A 581 -0.86 -5.80 14.71
N GLY A 582 -0.24 -6.52 15.66
CA GLY A 582 0.73 -5.95 16.60
C GLY A 582 0.14 -4.90 17.55
N HIS A 583 -1.18 -4.94 17.78
CA HIS A 583 -1.92 -3.92 18.53
C HIS A 583 -2.65 -4.53 19.73
N GLN A 584 -1.97 -4.66 20.86
CA GLN A 584 -2.49 -5.35 22.06
C GLN A 584 -3.87 -4.84 22.53
N HIS A 585 -4.13 -3.53 22.49
CA HIS A 585 -5.45 -2.99 22.85
C HIS A 585 -6.53 -3.33 21.81
N GLY A 586 -6.17 -3.45 20.53
CA GLY A 586 -7.06 -3.97 19.49
C GLY A 586 -7.34 -5.47 19.64
N GLN A 587 -6.30 -6.27 19.87
CA GLN A 587 -6.41 -7.71 20.17
C GLN A 587 -7.35 -7.94 21.36
N GLN A 588 -7.09 -7.29 22.49
CA GLN A 588 -7.91 -7.43 23.70
C GLN A 588 -9.37 -7.03 23.45
N ALA A 589 -9.62 -5.89 22.81
CA ALA A 589 -10.99 -5.42 22.52
C ALA A 589 -11.75 -6.34 21.55
N CYS A 590 -11.08 -6.98 20.59
CA CYS A 590 -11.71 -7.93 19.67
C CYS A 590 -11.91 -9.32 20.31
N ILE A 591 -11.01 -9.75 21.20
CA ILE A 591 -11.18 -10.97 22.02
C ILE A 591 -12.37 -10.79 23.00
N ASP A 592 -12.50 -9.62 23.63
CA ASP A 592 -13.63 -9.29 24.51
C ASP A 592 -14.97 -9.09 23.74
N ALA A 593 -14.91 -9.07 22.41
CA ALA A 593 -16.05 -9.01 21.49
C ALA A 593 -16.23 -10.31 20.67
N ASP A 594 -15.75 -11.45 21.19
CA ASP A 594 -16.05 -12.81 20.71
C ASP A 594 -15.53 -13.17 19.30
N LEU A 595 -14.54 -12.41 18.79
CA LEU A 595 -14.09 -12.55 17.40
C LEU A 595 -13.44 -13.92 17.07
N ILE A 596 -12.84 -14.60 18.05
CA ILE A 596 -12.26 -15.95 17.84
C ILE A 596 -13.36 -16.92 17.41
N SER A 597 -14.40 -17.02 18.25
CA SER A 597 -15.54 -17.93 18.10
C SER A 597 -16.34 -17.62 16.83
N ILE A 598 -16.54 -16.34 16.52
CA ILE A 598 -17.17 -15.90 15.26
C ILE A 598 -16.36 -16.38 14.05
N CYS A 599 -15.06 -16.11 13.99
CA CYS A 599 -14.22 -16.51 12.86
C CYS A 599 -14.13 -18.04 12.70
N LEU A 600 -13.98 -18.79 13.80
CA LEU A 600 -13.95 -20.26 13.77
C LEU A 600 -15.30 -20.84 13.34
N SER A 601 -16.43 -20.25 13.76
CA SER A 601 -17.77 -20.68 13.32
C SER A 601 -17.98 -20.50 11.81
N HIS A 602 -17.47 -19.42 11.21
CA HIS A 602 -17.52 -19.23 9.77
C HIS A 602 -16.71 -20.30 9.02
N ILE A 603 -15.48 -20.60 9.46
CA ILE A 603 -14.65 -21.67 8.86
C ILE A 603 -15.35 -23.04 8.98
N GLN A 604 -16.01 -23.31 10.10
CA GLN A 604 -16.78 -24.55 10.32
C GLN A 604 -18.08 -24.63 9.49
N ALA A 605 -18.72 -23.50 9.16
CA ALA A 605 -20.00 -23.46 8.48
C ALA A 605 -19.89 -23.66 6.96
N THR A 606 -18.75 -23.27 6.36
CA THR A 606 -18.50 -23.31 4.91
C THR A 606 -18.81 -24.63 4.18
N PRO A 607 -18.68 -25.84 4.76
CA PRO A 607 -19.03 -27.10 4.09
C PRO A 607 -20.54 -27.37 3.91
N ASN A 608 -21.43 -26.55 4.49
CA ASN A 608 -22.87 -26.86 4.61
C ASN A 608 -23.81 -25.87 3.88
N ALA A 609 -23.28 -24.94 3.07
CA ALA A 609 -24.10 -24.14 2.18
C ALA A 609 -24.65 -25.01 1.03
N SER A 610 -25.89 -24.75 0.59
CA SER A 610 -26.56 -25.53 -0.47
C SER A 610 -25.98 -25.30 -1.88
N ASP A 611 -25.20 -24.24 -2.05
CA ASP A 611 -24.58 -23.81 -3.30
C ASP A 611 -23.06 -23.88 -3.09
N GLY A 612 -22.42 -24.82 -3.77
CA GLY A 612 -21.19 -25.49 -3.29
C GLY A 612 -19.85 -24.83 -3.59
N GLN A 613 -19.72 -23.50 -3.40
CA GLN A 613 -18.46 -22.77 -3.58
C GLN A 613 -17.90 -22.28 -2.23
N THR A 614 -16.78 -22.86 -1.78
CA THR A 614 -16.02 -22.39 -0.60
C THR A 614 -15.21 -21.16 -0.97
N GLU A 615 -15.72 -19.97 -0.64
CA GLU A 615 -15.12 -18.68 -0.99
C GLU A 615 -13.69 -18.48 -0.43
N PRO A 616 -12.63 -18.58 -1.27
CA PRO A 616 -11.26 -18.76 -0.77
C PRO A 616 -10.71 -17.50 -0.09
N LEU A 617 -11.04 -16.33 -0.62
CA LEU A 617 -10.61 -15.03 -0.07
C LEU A 617 -11.14 -14.84 1.37
N LEU A 618 -12.35 -15.33 1.67
CA LEU A 618 -12.89 -15.29 3.03
C LEU A 618 -12.14 -16.24 3.95
N LEU A 619 -11.88 -17.50 3.54
CA LEU A 619 -11.12 -18.45 4.35
C LEU A 619 -9.70 -17.97 4.65
N GLN A 620 -9.01 -17.40 3.65
CA GLN A 620 -7.70 -16.77 3.79
C GLN A 620 -7.73 -15.66 4.85
N TRP A 621 -8.68 -14.73 4.76
CA TRP A 621 -8.76 -13.60 5.70
C TRP A 621 -9.25 -13.96 7.10
N LEU A 622 -10.09 -14.97 7.25
CA LEU A 622 -10.44 -15.52 8.57
C LEU A 622 -9.21 -16.13 9.25
N CYS A 623 -8.40 -16.92 8.52
CA CYS A 623 -7.16 -17.50 9.04
C CYS A 623 -6.12 -16.40 9.39
N LEU A 624 -5.92 -15.41 8.51
CA LEU A 624 -5.01 -14.28 8.78
C LEU A 624 -5.47 -13.43 9.97
N CYS A 625 -6.78 -13.16 10.10
CA CYS A 625 -7.35 -12.41 11.22
C CYS A 625 -7.15 -13.15 12.55
N LEU A 626 -7.49 -14.45 12.60
CA LEU A 626 -7.25 -15.30 13.77
C LEU A 626 -5.76 -15.34 14.13
N GLY A 627 -4.89 -15.58 13.14
CA GLY A 627 -3.45 -15.62 13.30
C GLY A 627 -2.86 -14.34 13.90
N LYS A 628 -3.43 -13.17 13.57
CA LYS A 628 -3.06 -11.85 14.14
C LYS A 628 -3.71 -11.55 15.49
N LEU A 629 -4.87 -12.13 15.77
CA LEU A 629 -5.64 -11.90 17.00
C LEU A 629 -4.98 -12.54 18.23
N TRP A 630 -4.36 -13.72 18.06
CA TRP A 630 -3.69 -14.44 19.15
C TRP A 630 -2.17 -14.31 19.19
N ASP A 631 -1.49 -13.82 18.14
CA ASP A 631 -0.02 -13.68 18.16
C ASP A 631 0.45 -12.74 19.29
N GLY A 632 1.22 -13.28 20.23
CA GLY A 632 1.64 -12.59 21.46
C GLY A 632 0.56 -12.42 22.55
N SER A 633 -0.68 -12.87 22.32
CA SER A 633 -1.81 -12.70 23.25
C SER A 633 -2.16 -14.00 23.99
N VAL A 634 -1.72 -14.11 25.25
CA VAL A 634 -1.96 -15.30 26.10
C VAL A 634 -3.46 -15.61 26.21
N LYS A 635 -4.31 -14.58 26.40
CA LYS A 635 -5.77 -14.75 26.46
C LYS A 635 -6.34 -15.33 25.15
N GLY A 636 -5.84 -14.86 24.01
CA GLY A 636 -6.27 -15.34 22.70
C GLY A 636 -5.91 -16.81 22.47
N VAL A 637 -4.67 -17.20 22.80
CA VAL A 637 -4.20 -18.59 22.70
C VAL A 637 -5.00 -19.53 23.60
N SER A 638 -5.30 -19.16 24.84
CA SER A 638 -6.12 -19.99 25.75
C SER A 638 -7.54 -20.24 25.23
N ILE A 639 -8.18 -19.23 24.61
CA ILE A 639 -9.52 -19.39 24.01
C ILE A 639 -9.44 -20.24 22.74
N ALA A 640 -8.41 -20.04 21.90
CA ALA A 640 -8.22 -20.82 20.68
C ALA A 640 -8.02 -22.33 20.96
N PHE A 641 -7.35 -22.70 22.06
CA PHE A 641 -7.27 -24.10 22.48
C PHE A 641 -8.59 -24.64 23.07
N LEU A 642 -9.35 -23.81 23.80
CA LEU A 642 -10.66 -24.20 24.35
C LEU A 642 -11.69 -24.55 23.25
N GLU A 643 -11.57 -23.93 22.08
CA GLU A 643 -12.44 -24.15 20.91
C GLU A 643 -11.85 -25.12 19.86
N ASP A 644 -10.73 -25.79 20.18
CA ASP A 644 -9.94 -26.65 19.29
C ASP A 644 -9.65 -26.05 17.90
N ALA A 645 -9.24 -24.77 17.89
CA ALA A 645 -8.78 -24.08 16.68
C ALA A 645 -7.74 -24.88 15.86
N PRO A 646 -6.79 -25.63 16.47
CA PRO A 646 -5.87 -26.47 15.70
C PRO A 646 -6.56 -27.54 14.84
N ALA A 647 -7.61 -28.21 15.34
CA ALA A 647 -8.34 -29.20 14.53
C ALA A 647 -9.24 -28.56 13.46
N ILE A 648 -9.69 -27.32 13.67
CA ILE A 648 -10.47 -26.56 12.67
C ILE A 648 -9.55 -26.13 11.53
N LEU A 649 -8.45 -25.44 11.84
CA LEU A 649 -7.44 -25.01 10.87
C LEU A 649 -6.74 -26.20 10.18
N GLY A 650 -6.60 -27.34 10.88
CA GLY A 650 -6.05 -28.57 10.31
C GLY A 650 -6.82 -29.13 9.11
N LYS A 651 -8.12 -28.79 8.95
CA LYS A 651 -8.90 -29.11 7.74
C LYS A 651 -8.52 -28.20 6.58
N VAL A 652 -8.34 -26.91 6.87
CA VAL A 652 -8.02 -25.84 5.89
C VAL A 652 -6.65 -26.06 5.21
N LEU A 653 -5.77 -26.86 5.82
CA LEU A 653 -4.52 -27.33 5.20
C LEU A 653 -4.71 -28.19 3.93
N SER A 654 -5.94 -28.65 3.63
CA SER A 654 -6.26 -29.44 2.44
C SER A 654 -7.01 -28.66 1.34
N GLU A 655 -7.26 -27.35 1.50
CA GLU A 655 -7.95 -26.53 0.50
C GLU A 655 -7.12 -26.38 -0.80
N PRO A 656 -7.73 -26.30 -1.99
CA PRO A 656 -6.99 -26.28 -3.23
C PRO A 656 -6.15 -25.01 -3.42
N GLN A 657 -6.59 -23.84 -2.94
CA GLN A 657 -5.87 -22.57 -3.08
C GLN A 657 -4.63 -22.50 -2.14
N PRO A 658 -3.40 -22.31 -2.66
CA PRO A 658 -2.19 -22.18 -1.84
C PRO A 658 -2.22 -21.04 -0.83
N GLU A 659 -2.93 -19.95 -1.14
CA GLU A 659 -3.07 -18.76 -0.30
C GLU A 659 -3.83 -19.09 1.00
N VAL A 660 -4.87 -19.92 0.89
CA VAL A 660 -5.68 -20.41 2.03
C VAL A 660 -4.86 -21.36 2.89
N ARG A 661 -4.14 -22.30 2.27
CA ARG A 661 -3.20 -23.21 2.96
C ARG A 661 -2.10 -22.44 3.69
N ALA A 662 -1.47 -21.45 3.05
CA ALA A 662 -0.43 -20.62 3.67
C ALA A 662 -0.97 -19.78 4.84
N ALA A 663 -2.19 -19.23 4.73
CA ALA A 663 -2.85 -18.52 5.82
C ALA A 663 -3.18 -19.43 7.02
N ALA A 664 -3.60 -20.67 6.78
CA ALA A 664 -3.83 -21.66 7.84
C ALA A 664 -2.52 -22.11 8.53
N VAL A 665 -1.45 -22.32 7.76
CA VAL A 665 -0.09 -22.59 8.28
C VAL A 665 0.40 -21.42 9.15
N TYR A 666 0.21 -20.18 8.70
CA TYR A 666 0.51 -18.97 9.47
C TYR A 666 -0.26 -18.94 10.81
N ALA A 667 -1.58 -19.16 10.77
CA ALA A 667 -2.43 -19.14 11.95
C ALA A 667 -2.07 -20.23 12.98
N LEU A 668 -1.77 -21.45 12.52
CA LEU A 668 -1.23 -22.53 13.35
C LEU A 668 0.14 -22.19 13.92
N GLY A 669 1.01 -21.57 13.13
CA GLY A 669 2.34 -21.13 13.54
C GLY A 669 2.32 -20.03 14.62
N THR A 670 1.33 -19.14 14.61
CA THR A 670 1.23 -18.07 15.63
C THR A 670 0.62 -18.50 16.97
N LEU A 671 -0.06 -19.66 17.03
CA LEU A 671 -0.47 -20.27 18.31
C LEU A 671 0.73 -20.74 19.15
N VAL A 672 1.86 -21.06 18.50
CA VAL A 672 3.08 -21.52 19.16
C VAL A 672 3.74 -20.38 19.93
N LYS A 673 4.00 -20.61 21.22
CA LYS A 673 4.51 -19.61 22.17
C LYS A 673 6.02 -19.44 22.02
N VAL A 674 6.43 -18.30 21.47
CA VAL A 674 7.84 -17.87 21.49
C VAL A 674 8.15 -17.21 22.85
N GLY A 675 9.18 -17.69 23.54
CA GLY A 675 9.68 -17.05 24.76
C GLY A 675 10.32 -15.69 24.44
N VAL A 676 9.90 -14.64 25.15
CA VAL A 676 10.55 -13.31 25.10
C VAL A 676 11.78 -13.33 26.02
N ASP A 677 12.89 -12.72 25.59
CA ASP A 677 14.20 -12.79 26.25
C ASP A 677 14.19 -12.35 27.74
N GLY A 678 14.05 -13.34 28.63
CA GLY A 678 14.57 -13.29 30.00
C GLY A 678 15.94 -13.95 30.05
N PRO A 679 16.96 -13.37 30.73
CA PRO A 679 18.26 -14.01 30.84
C PRO A 679 18.11 -15.34 31.59
N SER A 680 18.73 -16.39 31.04
CA SER A 680 18.63 -17.79 31.47
C SER A 680 18.60 -18.02 32.99
N THR A 681 17.40 -18.16 33.55
CA THR A 681 17.21 -18.73 34.88
C THR A 681 17.36 -20.25 34.73
N GLU A 682 18.54 -20.79 35.01
CA GLU A 682 18.72 -22.25 35.21
C GLU A 682 18.08 -22.67 36.55
N GLY A 683 16.75 -22.60 36.61
CA GLY A 683 15.96 -23.16 37.69
C GLY A 683 15.72 -24.66 37.45
N PRO A 684 15.78 -25.51 38.49
CA PRO A 684 15.14 -26.82 38.41
C PRO A 684 13.62 -26.65 38.36
N ASP A 685 12.97 -27.52 37.61
CA ASP A 685 11.51 -27.67 37.52
C ASP A 685 10.76 -26.42 37.01
N ASP A 686 10.97 -26.09 35.73
CA ASP A 686 9.91 -25.50 34.91
C ASP A 686 8.76 -26.51 34.82
N ASP A 687 7.66 -26.28 35.53
CA ASP A 687 6.37 -26.97 35.32
C ASP A 687 5.81 -26.58 33.95
N VAL A 688 6.31 -27.24 32.89
CA VAL A 688 5.79 -27.10 31.53
C VAL A 688 4.41 -27.75 31.47
N ASP A 689 3.38 -26.91 31.44
CA ASP A 689 1.97 -27.27 31.29
C ASP A 689 1.77 -28.35 30.21
N GLU A 690 1.49 -29.59 30.63
CA GLU A 690 1.48 -30.76 29.75
C GLU A 690 0.40 -30.66 28.66
N ASP A 691 -0.72 -29.98 28.95
CA ASP A 691 -1.80 -29.75 27.99
C ASP A 691 -1.37 -28.79 26.87
N ILE A 692 -0.61 -27.73 27.20
CA ILE A 692 -0.02 -26.82 26.19
C ILE A 692 1.03 -27.57 25.36
N LEU A 693 1.88 -28.37 26.00
CA LEU A 693 2.92 -29.15 25.32
C LEU A 693 2.32 -30.22 24.38
N ALA A 694 1.18 -30.80 24.74
CA ALA A 694 0.41 -31.70 23.88
C ALA A 694 -0.26 -30.96 22.71
N ALA A 695 -0.80 -29.76 22.95
CA ALA A 695 -1.40 -28.92 21.91
C ALA A 695 -0.37 -28.42 20.89
N GLU A 696 0.82 -28.00 21.31
CA GLU A 696 1.90 -27.62 20.39
C GLU A 696 2.45 -28.83 19.61
N GLN A 697 2.43 -30.05 20.17
CA GLN A 697 2.73 -31.29 19.43
C GLN A 697 1.64 -31.66 18.40
N LYS A 698 0.36 -31.39 18.70
CA LYS A 698 -0.75 -31.51 17.73
C LYS A 698 -0.59 -30.51 16.58
N ILE A 699 -0.14 -29.27 16.87
CA ILE A 699 0.21 -28.29 15.83
C ILE A 699 1.39 -28.78 14.99
N ALA A 700 2.46 -29.31 15.61
CA ALA A 700 3.62 -29.81 14.89
C ALA A 700 3.29 -30.97 13.93
N SER A 701 2.42 -31.92 14.33
CA SER A 701 2.00 -33.02 13.46
C SER A 701 1.09 -32.58 12.32
N LEU A 702 0.23 -31.57 12.53
CA LEU A 702 -0.55 -30.94 11.46
C LEU A 702 0.35 -30.23 10.44
N LEU A 703 1.32 -29.43 10.89
CA LEU A 703 2.27 -28.72 10.03
C LEU A 703 3.15 -29.67 9.19
N LEU A 704 3.44 -30.87 9.68
CA LEU A 704 4.16 -31.88 8.91
C LEU A 704 3.40 -32.41 7.69
N THR A 705 2.08 -32.26 7.62
CA THR A 705 1.28 -32.74 6.46
C THR A 705 1.56 -31.97 5.18
N VAL A 706 1.87 -30.67 5.28
CA VAL A 706 2.15 -29.76 4.15
C VAL A 706 3.65 -29.64 3.81
N LEU A 707 4.50 -30.56 4.28
CA LEU A 707 5.93 -30.57 3.96
C LEU A 707 6.22 -30.71 2.45
N CYS A 708 5.39 -31.47 1.75
CA CYS A 708 5.53 -31.76 0.32
C CYS A 708 4.62 -30.88 -0.57
N ASP A 709 4.21 -29.71 -0.08
CA ASP A 709 3.34 -28.81 -0.83
C ASP A 709 4.01 -28.33 -2.14
N GLY A 710 3.26 -28.28 -3.24
CA GLY A 710 3.76 -27.75 -4.51
C GLY A 710 4.18 -26.27 -4.41
N SER A 711 3.45 -25.47 -3.62
CA SER A 711 3.62 -24.03 -3.54
C SER A 711 4.73 -23.60 -2.57
N PRO A 712 5.73 -22.81 -3.04
CA PRO A 712 6.74 -22.22 -2.17
C PRO A 712 6.16 -21.28 -1.11
N LEU A 713 4.99 -20.67 -1.37
CA LEU A 713 4.29 -19.79 -0.43
C LEU A 713 3.92 -20.56 0.86
N VAL A 714 3.37 -21.76 0.72
CA VAL A 714 3.04 -22.64 1.86
C VAL A 714 4.31 -23.17 2.53
N ARG A 715 5.30 -23.62 1.75
CA ARG A 715 6.59 -24.11 2.29
C ARG A 715 7.40 -23.03 3.01
N ALA A 716 7.26 -21.76 2.62
CA ALA A 716 7.90 -20.63 3.28
C ALA A 716 7.28 -20.35 4.66
N GLU A 717 5.94 -20.23 4.73
CA GLU A 717 5.24 -20.08 6.01
C GLU A 717 5.42 -21.32 6.91
N LEU A 718 5.52 -22.53 6.35
CA LEU A 718 5.87 -23.75 7.09
C LEU A 718 7.25 -23.66 7.72
N ALA A 719 8.26 -23.19 6.97
CA ALA A 719 9.61 -22.98 7.52
C ALA A 719 9.62 -21.91 8.65
N ILE A 720 8.69 -20.97 8.63
CA ILE A 720 8.53 -19.91 9.64
C ILE A 720 7.79 -20.43 10.88
N ALA A 721 6.73 -21.23 10.71
CA ALA A 721 6.08 -21.95 11.81
C ALA A 721 7.05 -22.94 12.49
N MET A 722 7.85 -23.67 11.71
CA MET A 722 8.93 -24.52 12.20
C MET A 722 10.04 -23.73 12.91
N ALA A 723 10.32 -22.47 12.53
CA ALA A 723 11.22 -21.60 13.29
C ALA A 723 10.66 -21.25 14.68
N ARG A 724 9.35 -20.96 14.79
CA ARG A 724 8.69 -20.70 16.09
C ARG A 724 8.72 -21.94 16.99
N LEU A 725 8.38 -23.12 16.45
CA LEU A 725 8.50 -24.40 17.18
C LEU A 725 9.95 -24.71 17.61
N ALA A 726 10.93 -24.54 16.71
CA ALA A 726 12.35 -24.74 17.02
C ALA A 726 12.91 -23.73 18.04
N SER A 727 12.28 -22.56 18.18
CA SER A 727 12.61 -21.58 19.22
C SER A 727 11.95 -21.91 20.56
N SER A 728 10.69 -22.34 20.58
CA SER A 728 9.98 -22.77 21.79
C SER A 728 10.60 -24.05 22.37
N HIS A 729 10.61 -25.14 21.59
CA HIS A 729 11.04 -26.47 22.03
C HIS A 729 12.53 -26.74 21.78
N ASN A 730 13.37 -25.71 21.89
CA ASN A 730 14.75 -25.73 21.42
C ASN A 730 15.60 -26.89 21.99
N ARG A 731 15.37 -27.24 23.27
CA ARG A 731 15.98 -28.42 23.94
C ARG A 731 15.62 -29.74 23.24
N MET A 732 14.36 -29.91 22.84
CA MET A 732 13.86 -31.12 22.18
C MET A 732 14.36 -31.20 20.73
N PHE A 733 14.34 -30.08 20.00
CA PHE A 733 14.90 -29.99 18.64
C PHE A 733 16.42 -30.30 18.63
N ARG A 734 17.20 -29.81 19.61
CA ARG A 734 18.62 -30.15 19.77
C ARG A 734 18.84 -31.65 20.00
N GLN A 735 18.05 -32.28 20.86
CA GLN A 735 18.14 -33.72 21.11
C GLN A 735 17.76 -34.54 19.86
N ALA A 736 16.74 -34.12 19.12
CA ALA A 736 16.32 -34.73 17.87
C ALA A 736 17.39 -34.58 16.76
N ALA A 737 18.01 -33.40 16.61
CA ALA A 737 19.15 -33.20 15.70
C ALA A 737 20.34 -34.09 16.06
N ALA A 738 20.68 -34.18 17.35
CA ALA A 738 21.74 -35.06 17.84
C ALA A 738 21.39 -36.56 17.75
N ALA A 739 20.12 -36.93 17.60
CA ALA A 739 19.70 -38.29 17.28
C ALA A 739 19.79 -38.57 15.77
N TYR A 740 19.34 -37.64 14.92
CA TYR A 740 19.37 -37.76 13.46
C TYR A 740 20.80 -37.77 12.89
N LEU A 741 21.72 -36.98 13.47
CA LEU A 741 23.12 -36.91 13.04
C LEU A 741 24.01 -38.06 13.54
N LYS A 742 23.49 -38.99 14.37
CA LYS A 742 24.25 -40.17 14.77
C LYS A 742 24.30 -41.17 13.60
N PRO A 743 25.49 -41.63 13.17
CA PRO A 743 25.56 -42.70 12.19
C PRO A 743 24.93 -43.99 12.77
N PRO A 744 24.28 -44.83 11.95
CA PRO A 744 23.70 -46.08 12.42
C PRO A 744 24.81 -46.96 13.02
N SER A 745 24.68 -47.26 14.32
CA SER A 745 25.73 -47.95 15.07
C SER A 745 25.80 -49.43 14.69
N HIS A 746 26.70 -49.76 13.76
CA HIS A 746 27.10 -51.11 13.38
C HIS A 746 27.84 -51.83 14.53
N SER A 747 27.15 -52.10 15.65
CA SER A 747 27.56 -53.06 16.71
C SER A 747 26.42 -53.29 17.71
N ALA A 748 25.31 -53.88 17.25
CA ALA A 748 24.35 -54.56 18.13
C ALA A 748 24.87 -55.98 18.47
N VAL A 749 26.04 -56.07 19.11
CA VAL A 749 26.53 -57.34 19.66
C VAL A 749 25.69 -57.66 20.89
N LEU A 750 24.85 -58.68 20.79
CA LEU A 750 23.96 -59.14 21.87
C LEU A 750 24.76 -59.51 23.13
N PRO A 751 24.55 -58.82 24.27
CA PRO A 751 25.03 -59.30 25.55
C PRO A 751 24.15 -60.46 26.00
N GLY A 752 24.69 -61.67 26.00
CA GLY A 752 24.01 -62.83 26.59
C GLY A 752 23.95 -62.75 28.11
N TYR A 753 22.98 -63.48 28.69
CA TYR A 753 22.68 -63.57 30.13
C TYR A 753 22.05 -62.28 30.73
N ARG A 754 21.08 -62.36 31.65
CA ARG A 754 20.73 -63.47 32.55
C ARG A 754 19.21 -63.48 32.81
N ASN A 755 18.57 -64.64 32.74
CA ASN A 755 17.15 -64.79 33.09
C ASN A 755 17.03 -65.22 34.58
N PRO A 756 16.24 -64.54 35.44
CA PRO A 756 15.88 -65.04 36.76
C PRO A 756 14.80 -66.14 36.65
N GLY A 757 14.71 -67.03 37.64
CA GLY A 757 13.80 -68.19 37.56
C GLY A 757 13.08 -68.53 38.87
N TYR A 758 12.11 -69.45 38.75
CA TYR A 758 11.18 -69.96 39.77
C TYR A 758 10.07 -68.98 40.19
N SER A 759 8.84 -69.40 40.47
CA SER A 759 8.26 -70.77 40.65
C SER A 759 6.96 -70.91 39.79
N TYR A 760 6.32 -72.07 39.53
CA TYR A 760 6.15 -73.35 40.25
C TYR A 760 6.03 -74.54 39.23
N PRO A 761 5.75 -75.83 39.58
CA PRO A 761 6.57 -76.92 39.00
C PRO A 761 5.86 -77.99 38.12
N ALA A 762 6.72 -78.75 37.43
CA ALA A 762 6.63 -80.19 37.10
C ALA A 762 5.65 -80.70 36.01
N GLN A 763 6.19 -81.21 34.87
CA GLN A 763 6.44 -82.66 34.64
C GLN A 763 6.99 -83.03 33.23
N LEU A 764 7.80 -84.12 33.17
CA LEU A 764 8.00 -85.11 32.08
C LEU A 764 8.69 -84.80 30.71
N MET A 765 10.02 -85.01 30.69
CA MET A 765 10.82 -85.97 29.86
C MET A 765 10.86 -86.01 28.29
N TYR A 766 12.08 -85.79 27.73
CA TYR A 766 12.89 -86.62 26.77
C TYR A 766 12.30 -87.16 25.42
N PRO A 767 13.12 -87.52 24.38
CA PRO A 767 14.27 -86.82 23.72
C PRO A 767 14.35 -87.03 22.16
N GLY A 768 15.41 -86.56 21.45
CA GLY A 768 15.69 -87.05 20.07
C GLY A 768 16.80 -86.41 19.19
N SER A 769 18.04 -86.95 19.27
CA SER A 769 19.00 -87.25 18.18
C SER A 769 19.39 -86.25 17.04
N ILE A 770 20.56 -85.59 17.19
CA ILE A 770 21.89 -85.84 16.53
C ILE A 770 22.05 -85.86 14.96
N PRO A 771 23.20 -85.38 14.37
CA PRO A 771 23.34 -84.95 12.95
C PRO A 771 24.42 -85.73 12.14
N ASP A 772 24.82 -85.27 10.92
CA ASP A 772 26.23 -85.39 10.43
C ASP A 772 26.68 -84.55 9.18
N ALA A 773 28.02 -84.46 9.01
CA ALA A 773 28.88 -84.41 7.80
C ALA A 773 28.81 -83.32 6.67
N ASP A 774 29.54 -82.23 6.89
CA ASP A 774 30.80 -81.75 6.21
C ASP A 774 31.33 -82.27 4.82
N GLN A 775 32.27 -81.49 4.25
CA GLN A 775 33.30 -81.74 3.19
C GLN A 775 33.01 -81.48 1.69
N GLY A 776 33.99 -80.84 1.00
CA GLY A 776 34.04 -80.70 -0.48
C GLY A 776 34.99 -79.61 -1.03
N LEU A 777 36.27 -79.92 -1.27
CA LEU A 777 37.34 -78.96 -1.67
C LEU A 777 37.78 -79.13 -3.15
N GLN A 778 38.03 -78.04 -3.90
CA GLN A 778 39.25 -77.79 -4.75
C GLN A 778 39.15 -76.57 -5.70
N THR A 779 40.25 -76.23 -6.40
CA THR A 779 40.53 -74.91 -7.02
C THR A 779 41.40 -75.03 -8.30
N LEU A 780 41.23 -74.11 -9.28
CA LEU A 780 42.29 -73.26 -9.90
C LEU A 780 41.93 -72.67 -11.30
N ASP A 781 42.34 -71.40 -11.49
CA ASP A 781 42.78 -70.63 -12.68
C ASP A 781 42.16 -70.78 -14.10
N GLY A 782 41.99 -69.62 -14.77
CA GLY A 782 42.22 -69.54 -16.23
C GLY A 782 41.46 -68.50 -17.09
N GLY A 783 41.88 -67.22 -17.08
CA GLY A 783 41.83 -66.36 -18.29
C GLY A 783 40.56 -65.56 -18.63
N THR A 784 40.75 -64.24 -18.82
CA THR A 784 39.87 -63.28 -19.54
C THR A 784 40.21 -63.26 -21.06
N PRO A 785 39.45 -62.61 -22.00
CA PRO A 785 38.55 -61.46 -21.78
C PRO A 785 37.22 -61.37 -22.59
N TYR A 786 36.40 -60.40 -22.15
CA TYR A 786 35.41 -59.59 -22.89
C TYR A 786 35.03 -59.93 -24.35
N ARG A 787 33.72 -60.08 -24.59
CA ARG A 787 33.07 -59.46 -25.77
C ARG A 787 31.59 -59.15 -25.54
N SER A 788 31.19 -57.90 -25.72
CA SER A 788 29.80 -57.45 -25.59
C SER A 788 28.97 -57.78 -26.84
N VAL A 789 27.69 -58.14 -26.66
CA VAL A 789 26.68 -58.10 -27.73
C VAL A 789 25.40 -57.48 -27.18
N MET A 790 25.04 -56.32 -27.72
CA MET A 790 23.81 -55.59 -27.39
C MET A 790 22.68 -56.05 -28.31
N ARG A 791 21.46 -56.24 -27.80
CA ARG A 791 20.28 -56.53 -28.63
C ARG A 791 19.19 -55.48 -28.42
N ILE A 792 18.97 -54.68 -29.45
CA ILE A 792 17.90 -53.68 -29.54
C ILE A 792 16.57 -54.41 -29.77
N VAL A 793 15.50 -53.94 -29.13
CA VAL A 793 14.11 -54.17 -29.57
C VAL A 793 13.42 -52.81 -29.60
N ARG A 794 12.77 -52.49 -30.72
CA ARG A 794 11.97 -51.26 -30.91
C ARG A 794 10.49 -51.58 -30.72
N SER A 795 9.74 -50.58 -30.26
CA SER A 795 8.27 -50.57 -30.28
C SER A 795 7.72 -50.42 -31.70
N SER A 796 6.51 -50.94 -31.92
CA SER A 796 5.59 -50.58 -33.02
C SER A 796 4.20 -51.13 -32.69
N GLY A 797 3.16 -50.36 -32.95
CA GLY A 797 1.76 -50.77 -32.82
C GLY A 797 0.94 -50.23 -33.99
N SER A 798 -0.15 -50.92 -34.34
CA SER A 798 -1.12 -50.47 -35.35
C SER A 798 -2.49 -51.10 -35.09
N LEU A 799 -3.55 -50.52 -35.65
CA LEU A 799 -4.96 -50.74 -35.26
C LEU A 799 -5.67 -51.80 -36.12
N ALA A 800 -6.71 -52.44 -35.56
CA ALA A 800 -7.99 -52.72 -36.25
C ALA A 800 -9.08 -53.31 -35.32
N GLY A 801 -10.35 -52.89 -35.50
CA GLY A 801 -11.53 -53.77 -35.35
C GLY A 801 -12.27 -53.83 -33.99
N SER A 802 -13.51 -53.32 -33.97
CA SER A 802 -14.57 -53.59 -32.97
C SER A 802 -15.62 -54.56 -33.56
N PRO A 803 -16.79 -54.86 -32.93
CA PRO A 803 -17.25 -54.74 -31.53
C PRO A 803 -17.87 -56.06 -30.95
N GLY A 804 -18.32 -56.10 -29.67
CA GLY A 804 -19.15 -57.24 -29.20
C GLY A 804 -19.51 -57.43 -27.72
N SER A 805 -20.54 -56.72 -27.22
CA SER A 805 -21.60 -57.17 -26.27
C SER A 805 -21.33 -57.94 -24.94
N ALA A 806 -21.71 -57.28 -23.82
CA ALA A 806 -22.44 -57.79 -22.62
C ALA A 806 -21.89 -58.90 -21.67
N GLY A 807 -22.09 -58.71 -20.35
CA GLY A 807 -22.20 -59.84 -19.38
C GLY A 807 -21.82 -59.60 -17.90
N ASN A 808 -22.79 -59.20 -17.07
CA ASN A 808 -22.96 -59.44 -15.61
C ASN A 808 -21.81 -59.31 -14.55
N SER A 809 -22.14 -58.60 -13.46
CA SER A 809 -21.56 -58.68 -12.12
C SER A 809 -21.87 -60.02 -11.40
N PRO A 810 -21.28 -60.33 -10.22
CA PRO A 810 -21.85 -59.86 -8.94
C PRO A 810 -20.80 -59.50 -7.85
N VAL A 811 -21.22 -59.50 -6.57
CA VAL A 811 -20.56 -58.84 -5.42
C VAL A 811 -20.33 -59.84 -4.25
N SER A 812 -19.46 -59.46 -3.29
CA SER A 812 -19.56 -59.73 -1.82
C SER A 812 -18.54 -60.65 -1.10
N ASP A 813 -18.23 -60.21 0.13
CA ASP A 813 -17.89 -60.93 1.39
C ASP A 813 -16.53 -61.63 1.66
N ASN A 814 -15.61 -60.83 2.23
CA ASN A 814 -14.97 -60.98 3.56
C ASN A 814 -14.49 -62.35 4.13
N ALA A 815 -13.15 -62.46 4.27
CA ALA A 815 -12.38 -63.04 5.40
C ALA A 815 -12.50 -64.58 5.68
N VAL A 816 -11.67 -65.26 6.50
CA VAL A 816 -10.72 -64.88 7.59
C VAL A 816 -9.51 -65.88 7.66
N LEU A 817 -8.35 -65.44 8.17
CA LEU A 817 -7.25 -66.24 8.83
C LEU A 817 -6.29 -67.13 7.98
N GLY A 818 -4.98 -67.12 8.32
CA GLY A 818 -3.96 -68.06 7.78
C GLY A 818 -2.51 -67.53 7.70
N GLU A 819 -1.70 -67.73 8.74
CA GLU A 819 -0.36 -67.15 8.99
C GLU A 819 0.79 -67.43 7.99
N SER A 820 1.76 -66.49 7.93
CA SER A 820 3.24 -66.64 7.98
C SER A 820 3.98 -67.84 7.33
N ILE A 821 5.17 -67.74 6.70
CA ILE A 821 6.16 -66.69 6.32
C ILE A 821 7.02 -67.29 5.16
N GLY A 822 7.49 -66.50 4.18
CA GLY A 822 8.55 -66.94 3.24
C GLY A 822 8.70 -66.11 1.95
N MET A 823 9.89 -65.53 1.71
CA MET A 823 10.13 -64.61 0.57
C MET A 823 10.41 -65.30 -0.79
N VAL A 824 9.83 -64.76 -1.86
CA VAL A 824 10.53 -64.46 -3.14
C VAL A 824 9.98 -63.13 -3.69
N SER A 825 10.82 -62.30 -4.34
CA SER A 825 10.42 -60.98 -4.86
C SER A 825 9.71 -61.02 -6.22
N SER A 826 8.72 -60.14 -6.41
CA SER A 826 8.30 -59.64 -7.73
C SER A 826 7.51 -58.32 -7.64
N ASN A 827 7.96 -57.33 -8.41
CA ASN A 827 7.29 -56.14 -8.98
C ASN A 827 6.08 -55.45 -8.30
N GLY A 828 6.11 -54.11 -8.33
CA GLY A 828 4.90 -53.29 -8.51
C GLY A 828 4.17 -52.85 -7.25
N GLY A 829 4.77 -51.94 -6.48
CA GLY A 829 4.09 -51.25 -5.37
C GLY A 829 4.36 -49.75 -5.41
N SER A 830 3.31 -48.93 -5.33
CA SER A 830 3.45 -47.47 -5.24
C SER A 830 4.21 -47.09 -3.98
N ARG A 831 5.33 -46.36 -4.13
CA ARG A 831 5.93 -45.62 -3.02
C ARG A 831 5.12 -44.35 -2.78
N SER A 832 3.95 -44.52 -2.15
CA SER A 832 3.46 -43.51 -1.21
C SER A 832 4.63 -43.03 -0.35
N CYS A 833 4.62 -41.76 0.05
CA CYS A 833 5.42 -41.33 1.20
C CYS A 833 5.19 -42.37 2.32
N ARG A 834 6.27 -42.92 2.89
CA ARG A 834 6.17 -44.00 3.87
C ARG A 834 5.24 -43.56 4.97
N ARG A 835 4.35 -44.45 5.44
CA ARG A 835 3.70 -44.25 6.74
C ARG A 835 4.78 -43.89 7.74
N MET A 836 4.66 -42.71 8.34
CA MET A 836 5.57 -42.24 9.37
C MET A 836 5.21 -42.98 10.66
N GLU A 837 5.72 -44.21 10.76
CA GLU A 837 5.65 -45.04 11.97
C GLU A 837 6.18 -44.27 13.18
N GLU A 838 5.80 -44.72 14.39
CA GLU A 838 5.74 -43.99 15.67
C GLU A 838 7.09 -43.48 16.21
N GLY A 839 7.77 -42.65 15.44
CA GLY A 839 8.95 -41.90 15.82
C GLY A 839 8.57 -40.60 16.52
N ASN A 840 9.45 -40.17 17.44
CA ASN A 840 9.35 -38.89 18.13
C ASN A 840 9.13 -37.72 17.14
N VAL A 841 8.06 -36.94 17.34
CA VAL A 841 7.64 -35.84 16.46
C VAL A 841 8.76 -34.83 16.21
N TYR A 842 9.62 -34.56 17.19
CA TYR A 842 10.76 -33.65 17.02
C TYR A 842 11.81 -34.17 16.03
N VAL A 843 11.96 -35.50 15.89
CA VAL A 843 12.82 -36.11 14.85
C VAL A 843 12.19 -35.94 13.46
N GLN A 844 10.86 -36.06 13.35
CA GLN A 844 10.14 -35.80 12.11
C GLN A 844 10.25 -34.31 11.71
N CYS A 845 10.12 -33.38 12.67
CA CYS A 845 10.34 -31.95 12.46
C CYS A 845 11.78 -31.62 12.02
N ILE A 846 12.80 -32.29 12.59
CA ILE A 846 14.18 -32.13 12.14
C ILE A 846 14.38 -32.63 10.70
N ILE A 847 13.79 -33.78 10.33
CA ILE A 847 13.82 -34.29 8.95
C ILE A 847 13.16 -33.30 7.99
N ALA A 848 12.00 -32.75 8.35
CA ALA A 848 11.30 -31.72 7.60
C ALA A 848 12.16 -30.45 7.40
N VAL A 849 12.82 -29.98 8.46
CA VAL A 849 13.71 -28.82 8.39
C VAL A 849 14.96 -29.08 7.53
N TYR A 850 15.50 -30.31 7.51
CA TYR A 850 16.57 -30.68 6.57
C TYR A 850 16.10 -30.74 5.11
N ALA A 851 14.87 -31.17 4.84
CA ALA A 851 14.28 -31.11 3.51
C ALA A 851 14.10 -29.65 3.06
N LEU A 852 13.47 -28.80 3.90
CA LEU A 852 13.30 -27.36 3.66
C LEU A 852 14.64 -26.61 3.51
N ALA A 853 15.75 -27.13 4.07
CA ALA A 853 17.09 -26.55 3.89
C ALA A 853 17.75 -26.90 2.55
N ARG A 854 17.22 -27.90 1.83
CA ARG A 854 17.64 -28.41 0.51
C ARG A 854 16.60 -28.14 -0.59
N ASP A 855 15.59 -27.32 -0.30
CA ASP A 855 14.48 -27.00 -1.19
C ASP A 855 14.93 -26.40 -2.54
N PRO A 856 14.27 -26.71 -3.68
CA PRO A 856 14.62 -26.12 -4.97
C PRO A 856 14.40 -24.62 -5.06
N TYR A 857 13.43 -24.06 -4.31
CA TYR A 857 13.18 -22.62 -4.30
C TYR A 857 14.16 -21.92 -3.35
N PRO A 858 15.07 -21.05 -3.84
CA PRO A 858 16.20 -20.56 -3.05
C PRO A 858 15.78 -19.84 -1.75
N ARG A 859 14.60 -19.22 -1.74
CA ARG A 859 14.02 -18.54 -0.57
C ARG A 859 13.64 -19.53 0.53
N VAL A 860 12.87 -20.58 0.24
CA VAL A 860 12.53 -21.64 1.22
C VAL A 860 13.81 -22.32 1.70
N ALA A 861 14.72 -22.63 0.78
CA ALA A 861 16.03 -23.19 1.08
C ALA A 861 16.81 -22.32 2.10
N SER A 862 16.75 -20.99 1.97
CA SER A 862 17.35 -20.05 2.91
C SER A 862 16.68 -20.03 4.29
N LEU A 863 15.34 -20.20 4.33
CA LEU A 863 14.54 -20.26 5.56
C LEU A 863 14.82 -21.55 6.34
N GLY A 864 14.81 -22.72 5.69
CA GLY A 864 15.19 -23.99 6.32
C GLY A 864 16.62 -23.96 6.89
N ARG A 865 17.57 -23.38 6.15
CA ARG A 865 18.94 -23.11 6.64
C ARG A 865 18.98 -22.08 7.77
N LYS A 866 17.96 -21.25 7.99
CA LYS A 866 17.82 -20.37 9.16
C LYS A 866 17.27 -21.13 10.38
N VAL A 867 16.28 -22.01 10.19
CA VAL A 867 15.77 -22.90 11.26
C VAL A 867 16.87 -23.80 11.82
N LEU A 868 17.69 -24.43 10.96
CA LEU A 868 18.83 -25.24 11.40
C LEU A 868 19.80 -24.45 12.31
N ARG A 869 20.03 -23.16 12.02
CA ARG A 869 20.85 -22.27 12.86
C ARG A 869 20.19 -21.93 14.20
N ILE A 870 18.86 -21.82 14.27
CA ILE A 870 18.09 -21.64 15.52
C ILE A 870 18.21 -22.89 16.41
N VAL A 871 18.16 -24.10 15.82
CA VAL A 871 18.40 -25.35 16.55
C VAL A 871 19.84 -25.44 17.07
N GLY A 872 20.82 -24.90 16.32
CA GLY A 872 22.25 -24.95 16.62
C GLY A 872 23.04 -25.94 15.75
N VAL A 873 22.55 -26.23 14.55
CA VAL A 873 23.25 -27.04 13.54
C VAL A 873 24.09 -26.11 12.65
N GLU A 874 25.39 -26.34 12.59
CA GLU A 874 26.31 -25.59 11.73
C GLU A 874 26.07 -25.89 10.25
N SER A 875 26.02 -24.84 9.41
CA SER A 875 25.67 -24.97 7.99
C SER A 875 26.61 -25.86 7.17
N ALA A 876 27.86 -26.05 7.62
CA ALA A 876 28.81 -26.98 7.01
C ALA A 876 28.32 -28.44 7.01
N GLN A 877 27.51 -28.85 8.01
CA GLN A 877 27.03 -30.23 8.15
C GLN A 877 25.97 -30.59 7.10
N VAL A 878 25.20 -29.61 6.61
CA VAL A 878 24.09 -29.80 5.64
C VAL A 878 24.59 -30.30 4.28
N VAL A 879 25.80 -29.87 3.89
CA VAL A 879 26.45 -30.21 2.60
C VAL A 879 27.13 -31.59 2.66
N VAL A 880 27.60 -32.02 3.84
CA VAL A 880 28.43 -33.23 4.00
C VAL A 880 27.64 -34.54 3.95
N ALA A 881 26.30 -34.49 4.12
CA ALA A 881 25.42 -35.65 4.06
C ALA A 881 25.07 -36.09 2.62
N SER A 882 26.08 -36.18 1.73
CA SER A 882 26.05 -36.95 0.48
C SER A 882 27.31 -37.80 0.38
N ARG A 883 27.27 -38.99 1.01
CA ARG A 883 28.32 -40.03 0.95
C ARG A 883 27.73 -41.43 0.96
N ALA A 884 27.09 -41.81 -0.14
CA ALA A 884 26.56 -43.15 -0.37
C ALA A 884 26.86 -43.66 -1.81
N GLY A 885 28.11 -43.47 -2.28
CA GLY A 885 28.52 -43.92 -3.62
C GLY A 885 29.96 -43.55 -3.98
N GLY A 886 30.95 -44.28 -3.47
CA GLY A 886 32.36 -44.02 -3.79
C GLY A 886 33.36 -44.91 -3.05
N VAL A 887 34.17 -45.64 -3.82
CA VAL A 887 35.18 -46.64 -3.44
C VAL A 887 36.04 -46.29 -2.20
N ILE A 888 36.34 -47.30 -1.38
CA ILE A 888 37.21 -47.21 -0.19
C ILE A 888 38.68 -46.98 -0.59
N SER A 889 39.32 -45.97 0.00
CA SER A 889 40.79 -45.87 0.08
C SER A 889 41.22 -45.40 1.48
N TYR A 890 42.10 -46.17 2.14
CA TYR A 890 42.51 -45.92 3.52
C TYR A 890 43.40 -44.66 3.67
N PRO A 891 43.20 -43.83 4.72
CA PRO A 891 44.14 -42.77 5.06
C PRO A 891 45.41 -43.33 5.73
N ARG A 892 46.54 -42.63 5.56
CA ARG A 892 47.81 -42.91 6.26
C ARG A 892 48.19 -41.70 7.14
N ASN A 893 48.88 -41.97 8.25
CA ASN A 893 48.98 -41.08 9.41
C ASN A 893 49.60 -39.68 9.16
N PRO A 894 49.25 -38.67 10.00
CA PRO A 894 49.71 -37.28 9.88
C PRO A 894 51.00 -36.98 10.66
N PRO A 895 51.62 -35.80 10.43
CA PRO A 895 52.49 -35.11 11.38
C PRO A 895 51.90 -33.76 11.88
N VAL A 896 52.52 -33.18 12.92
CA VAL A 896 52.02 -32.01 13.68
C VAL A 896 52.88 -30.74 13.41
N ALA A 897 52.34 -29.57 13.75
CA ALA A 897 52.78 -28.22 13.39
C ALA A 897 54.14 -27.72 13.95
N ALA A 898 54.67 -26.68 13.28
CA ALA A 898 55.63 -25.70 13.81
C ALA A 898 55.50 -24.34 13.07
N LEU A 899 56.00 -23.25 13.68
CA LEU A 899 55.99 -21.86 13.17
C LEU A 899 57.43 -21.35 12.85
N PRO A 900 57.65 -20.15 12.26
CA PRO A 900 58.80 -19.87 11.37
C PRO A 900 60.06 -19.32 12.07
N PRO A 901 61.18 -19.17 11.34
CA PRO A 901 61.54 -17.83 10.81
C PRO A 901 62.21 -17.83 9.41
N THR A 902 62.63 -16.64 8.95
CA THR A 902 63.29 -16.32 7.66
C THR A 902 64.84 -16.27 7.78
N PRO A 903 65.62 -15.86 6.74
CA PRO A 903 66.08 -16.64 5.58
C PRO A 903 67.62 -16.83 5.55
N PRO A 904 68.19 -17.60 4.60
CA PRO A 904 69.14 -16.97 3.65
C PRO A 904 69.16 -17.55 2.21
N MET A 905 69.89 -16.87 1.33
CA MET A 905 70.22 -17.18 -0.08
C MET A 905 71.73 -17.54 -0.20
N PRO A 906 72.34 -17.94 -1.36
CA PRO A 906 71.81 -17.98 -2.75
C PRO A 906 72.15 -19.23 -3.62
N GLY A 907 71.45 -19.35 -4.77
CA GLY A 907 71.93 -20.06 -5.98
C GLY A 907 71.42 -21.49 -6.19
N VAL A 908 71.29 -22.04 -7.43
CA VAL A 908 71.63 -21.53 -8.78
C VAL A 908 70.69 -22.18 -9.84
N LEU A 909 69.92 -21.38 -10.62
CA LEU A 909 69.75 -21.47 -12.10
C LEU A 909 68.63 -20.53 -12.65
N HIS A 910 68.83 -20.10 -13.90
CA HIS A 910 67.95 -19.42 -14.87
C HIS A 910 67.07 -18.18 -14.53
N ARG A 911 67.41 -17.10 -15.28
CA ARG A 911 66.66 -15.87 -15.60
C ARG A 911 65.45 -16.09 -16.52
N SER A 912 64.53 -15.13 -16.77
CA SER A 912 64.03 -13.94 -16.03
C SER A 912 62.94 -13.20 -16.84
N THR A 913 62.03 -12.51 -16.14
CA THR A 913 61.41 -11.20 -16.46
C THR A 913 60.73 -10.93 -17.83
N SER A 914 59.41 -11.15 -17.87
CA SER A 914 58.37 -10.08 -17.88
C SER A 914 58.40 -8.87 -18.84
N TRP A 915 57.27 -8.72 -19.56
CA TRP A 915 56.46 -7.49 -19.77
C TRP A 915 56.72 -6.53 -20.96
N VAL A 916 55.67 -5.71 -21.19
CA VAL A 916 55.48 -4.57 -22.11
C VAL A 916 54.91 -4.91 -23.51
N ALA A 917 53.92 -4.11 -23.93
CA ALA A 917 53.23 -4.19 -25.20
C ALA A 917 53.92 -3.38 -26.32
N SER A 918 53.73 -3.78 -27.57
CA SER A 918 53.87 -2.91 -28.75
C SER A 918 53.19 -3.55 -29.96
N SER A 919 52.60 -2.74 -30.83
CA SER A 919 51.94 -3.18 -32.05
C SER A 919 52.88 -3.14 -33.27
N SER A 920 52.81 -4.21 -34.06
CA SER A 920 52.91 -4.23 -35.54
C SER A 920 54.17 -3.70 -36.26
N GLY A 921 54.75 -4.59 -37.09
CA GLY A 921 55.12 -4.22 -38.46
C GLY A 921 56.54 -4.54 -38.92
N ASN A 922 56.68 -5.50 -39.85
CA ASN A 922 57.11 -5.21 -41.23
C ASN A 922 57.36 -6.49 -42.06
N VAL A 923 56.81 -6.52 -43.28
CA VAL A 923 57.62 -6.86 -44.46
C VAL A 923 57.30 -5.80 -45.51
N ALA A 924 58.31 -5.06 -45.96
CA ALA A 924 58.16 -4.04 -47.00
C ALA A 924 59.36 -4.07 -47.93
N SER A 925 59.14 -3.88 -49.23
CA SER A 925 60.20 -3.54 -50.17
C SER A 925 59.87 -2.28 -50.96
N THR A 926 60.62 -1.23 -50.61
CA THR A 926 61.14 -0.18 -51.52
C THR A 926 60.20 0.87 -52.14
N TRP A 927 60.15 2.05 -51.50
CA TRP A 927 60.59 3.35 -52.06
C TRP A 927 59.77 4.06 -53.19
N ARG A 928 58.87 5.02 -52.85
CA ARG A 928 59.14 6.51 -52.86
C ARG A 928 57.90 7.47 -52.98
N ILE A 929 57.80 8.39 -52.01
CA ILE A 929 57.63 9.88 -52.15
C ILE A 929 56.23 10.53 -52.47
N THR A 930 55.97 11.65 -51.75
CA THR A 930 55.01 12.77 -51.91
C THR A 930 53.50 12.70 -51.55
N THR A 931 53.20 13.50 -50.52
CA THR A 931 52.01 14.29 -50.09
C THR A 931 51.38 15.26 -51.13
N PRO A 932 50.21 15.93 -50.89
CA PRO A 932 48.96 15.51 -50.21
C PRO A 932 47.65 15.97 -51.00
N PRO A 933 46.53 16.56 -50.48
CA PRO A 933 45.14 16.33 -50.99
C PRO A 933 44.53 17.43 -51.92
N PRO A 934 43.34 17.21 -52.54
CA PRO A 934 42.06 17.78 -52.02
C PRO A 934 40.74 17.00 -52.37
N SER A 935 39.56 17.54 -51.99
CA SER A 935 38.15 17.09 -52.28
C SER A 935 37.54 17.75 -53.56
N PRO A 936 36.22 17.67 -53.94
CA PRO A 936 35.05 16.80 -53.64
C PRO A 936 34.46 16.19 -54.99
N PRO A 937 33.17 16.30 -55.50
CA PRO A 937 31.76 16.37 -54.99
C PRO A 937 30.68 15.50 -55.76
N THR A 938 29.35 15.77 -55.52
CA THR A 938 28.12 15.58 -56.38
C THR A 938 27.53 14.17 -56.69
N ARG A 939 26.27 13.77 -56.35
CA ARG A 939 24.85 14.18 -56.72
C ARG A 939 24.38 13.82 -58.16
N PRO A 940 23.06 13.80 -58.53
CA PRO A 940 21.79 14.22 -57.87
C PRO A 940 21.07 13.05 -57.13
N ALA A 941 19.74 12.90 -56.90
CA ALA A 941 18.44 13.60 -57.14
C ALA A 941 17.47 13.31 -55.92
N PHE A 942 16.33 13.94 -55.58
CA PHE A 942 15.07 14.48 -56.20
C PHE A 942 13.97 13.43 -56.42
N LEU A 943 12.74 13.51 -55.85
CA LEU A 943 12.05 14.44 -54.91
C LEU A 943 10.99 13.62 -54.10
N ALA A 944 10.30 14.08 -53.03
CA ALA A 944 10.15 15.37 -52.34
C ALA A 944 10.40 15.20 -50.80
N GLY A 945 10.01 16.02 -49.81
CA GLY A 945 9.17 17.23 -49.67
C GLY A 945 7.73 16.92 -49.18
N SER A 946 7.07 17.66 -48.28
CA SER A 946 7.36 18.93 -47.57
C SER A 946 6.45 19.04 -46.31
N THR A 947 6.85 19.62 -45.15
CA THR A 947 6.58 21.03 -44.78
C THR A 947 7.56 21.63 -43.74
N SER A 948 7.53 22.98 -43.65
CA SER A 948 8.06 23.89 -42.61
C SER A 948 9.48 24.46 -42.78
N THR A 949 9.60 25.79 -42.66
CA THR A 949 10.85 26.55 -42.84
C THR A 949 10.98 27.76 -41.88
N LEU A 950 11.77 27.55 -40.82
CA LEU A 950 12.87 28.41 -40.35
C LEU A 950 12.71 29.93 -40.10
N ARG A 951 12.96 30.29 -38.82
CA ARG A 951 13.90 31.32 -38.32
C ARG A 951 13.62 32.83 -38.49
N ARG A 952 13.78 33.53 -37.35
CA ARG A 952 14.94 34.43 -37.13
C ARG A 952 15.59 34.15 -35.76
N VAL A 953 16.78 34.71 -35.54
CA VAL A 953 17.73 34.34 -34.47
C VAL A 953 18.45 35.58 -33.96
N ALA A 954 18.74 35.68 -32.65
CA ALA A 954 19.88 36.41 -32.08
C ALA A 954 20.12 36.04 -30.60
N SER A 955 21.15 35.26 -30.30
CA SER A 955 21.72 35.12 -28.94
C SER A 955 23.18 34.68 -29.02
N MET A 956 24.09 35.62 -28.75
CA MET A 956 25.56 35.51 -28.74
C MET A 956 26.07 36.82 -28.08
N ASP A 957 27.14 36.86 -27.29
CA ASP A 957 28.06 35.80 -26.85
C ASP A 957 28.90 36.27 -25.62
N ILE A 958 29.87 35.44 -25.17
CA ILE A 958 31.05 35.77 -24.34
C ILE A 958 30.76 36.12 -22.86
N SER A 959 31.15 35.40 -21.80
CA SER A 959 32.21 34.40 -21.47
C SER A 959 33.49 34.94 -20.81
N ALA A 960 33.70 34.63 -19.51
CA ALA A 960 35.01 34.42 -18.85
C ALA A 960 34.82 34.00 -17.37
N ALA A 961 35.69 33.22 -16.71
CA ALA A 961 36.66 32.21 -17.18
C ALA A 961 37.26 31.42 -15.98
N LEU A 962 37.23 30.08 -16.02
CA LEU A 962 38.22 29.14 -15.43
C LEU A 962 38.36 29.14 -13.86
N ASN A 963 38.94 28.14 -13.17
CA ASN A 963 39.65 26.92 -13.62
C ASN A 963 39.62 25.77 -12.58
N GLY A 964 39.80 24.52 -13.03
CA GLY A 964 40.05 23.33 -12.19
C GLY A 964 38.83 22.73 -11.46
N GLY A 965 38.81 21.45 -11.05
CA GLY A 965 39.78 20.37 -11.25
C GLY A 965 39.49 19.21 -10.28
N TRP A 966 39.50 17.95 -10.73
CA TRP A 966 39.25 16.79 -9.86
C TRP A 966 40.41 16.50 -8.91
N ASP A 967 40.12 16.08 -7.68
CA ASP A 967 40.85 14.98 -7.03
C ASP A 967 39.98 14.30 -5.95
N ALA A 968 40.32 13.06 -5.57
CA ALA A 968 39.52 12.22 -4.67
C ALA A 968 40.38 11.42 -3.68
N SER A 969 40.70 12.01 -2.52
CA SER A 969 41.48 11.33 -1.48
C SER A 969 41.04 11.64 -0.03
N ARG A 970 40.93 10.56 0.75
CA ARG A 970 40.73 10.38 2.20
C ARG A 970 41.50 11.35 3.15
N PRO A 971 41.25 11.37 4.49
CA PRO A 971 40.22 10.64 5.28
C PRO A 971 39.36 11.54 6.21
N ALA A 972 38.30 10.97 6.80
CA ALA A 972 37.63 11.56 7.96
C ALA A 972 38.33 11.16 9.27
N VAL A 973 38.70 12.14 10.11
CA VAL A 973 39.20 11.90 11.47
C VAL A 973 38.03 12.00 12.45
N ARG A 974 37.74 10.90 13.17
CA ARG A 974 36.95 10.96 14.41
C ARG A 974 37.89 11.24 15.58
N LEU A 975 37.54 12.20 16.42
CA LEU A 975 38.01 12.27 17.81
C LEU A 975 36.80 12.25 18.74
N ALA A 976 37.01 11.78 19.97
CA ALA A 976 36.01 11.75 21.04
C ALA A 976 36.60 12.39 22.31
N GLY A 977 35.74 12.62 23.30
CA GLY A 977 36.08 13.28 24.57
C GLY A 977 35.61 14.74 24.61
N ASP A 978 35.27 15.32 25.78
CA ASP A 978 35.19 14.70 27.11
C ASP A 978 34.22 15.45 28.04
N ILE A 979 33.86 14.80 29.15
CA ILE A 979 33.00 15.37 30.21
C ILE A 979 33.88 16.09 31.25
N VAL A 980 33.58 17.35 31.56
CA VAL A 980 34.10 18.08 32.73
C VAL A 980 32.95 18.87 33.40
N THR A 981 33.09 19.16 34.69
CA THR A 981 31.98 19.25 35.67
C THR A 981 31.98 20.52 36.55
N HIS A 982 30.98 20.62 37.43
CA HIS A 982 30.81 21.54 38.58
C HIS A 982 30.22 22.94 38.27
N THR A 983 29.56 23.66 39.20
CA THR A 983 29.43 23.51 40.67
C THR A 983 28.00 23.76 41.23
N ALA A 984 27.53 22.85 42.11
CA ALA A 984 26.85 23.06 43.43
C ALA A 984 25.60 23.98 43.62
N SER A 985 24.74 23.86 44.66
CA SER A 985 24.26 22.80 45.60
C SER A 985 23.07 23.39 46.45
N PRO A 986 22.63 22.89 47.63
CA PRO A 986 21.55 21.88 47.75
C PRO A 986 20.44 22.16 48.82
N VAL A 987 19.28 21.48 48.73
CA VAL A 987 18.39 21.09 49.87
C VAL A 987 17.76 19.70 49.58
N LEU A 988 17.29 18.99 50.61
CA LEU A 988 17.09 17.52 50.65
C LEU A 988 15.63 17.00 50.59
N ASN A 989 15.53 15.72 50.22
CA ASN A 989 14.57 14.68 50.64
C ASN A 989 13.14 14.54 50.05
N SER A 990 13.03 13.58 49.12
CA SER A 990 12.41 12.25 49.34
C SER A 990 11.03 11.89 48.72
N LEU A 991 10.97 10.61 48.28
CA LEU A 991 9.82 9.73 48.00
C LEU A 991 9.00 9.87 46.68
N SER A 992 9.36 8.98 45.73
CA SER A 992 8.47 8.12 44.90
C SER A 992 7.32 8.71 44.07
N THR A 993 7.43 8.62 42.73
CA THR A 993 6.50 7.86 41.84
C THR A 993 6.90 7.97 40.36
N GLY A 994 6.49 6.99 39.53
CA GLY A 994 6.33 7.12 38.07
C GLY A 994 7.59 7.15 37.21
N LEU A 995 7.85 6.07 36.45
CA LEU A 995 8.91 6.02 35.45
C LEU A 995 8.43 5.23 34.21
N ALA A 996 8.11 5.93 33.12
CA ALA A 996 7.81 5.35 31.82
C ALA A 996 7.86 6.45 30.73
N ASP A 997 9.00 6.59 30.04
CA ASP A 997 9.04 7.16 28.69
C ASP A 997 10.39 6.91 27.98
N ALA A 998 10.42 7.13 26.67
CA ALA A 998 11.61 7.14 25.79
C ALA A 998 12.40 5.82 25.60
N ALA A 999 11.94 5.00 24.65
CA ALA A 999 12.80 4.09 23.87
C ALA A 999 12.41 4.17 22.37
N GLY A 1000 13.26 4.81 21.56
CA GLY A 1000 13.05 5.03 20.13
C GLY A 1000 14.28 5.66 19.48
N MET A 1001 14.42 5.51 18.15
CA MET A 1001 15.71 5.45 17.43
C MET A 1001 16.45 4.13 17.77
N LEU A 1002 17.10 3.43 16.84
CA LEU A 1002 17.65 3.81 15.53
C LEU A 1002 17.26 2.82 14.42
N ALA A 1003 17.07 3.31 13.20
CA ALA A 1003 17.13 2.51 11.98
C ALA A 1003 17.65 3.36 10.82
N SER A 1004 18.75 2.93 10.18
CA SER A 1004 19.32 3.55 8.98
C SER A 1004 20.24 2.53 8.30
N GLY A 1005 19.80 1.97 7.18
CA GLY A 1005 20.54 0.93 6.46
C GLY A 1005 21.56 1.49 5.46
N LEU A 1006 22.60 0.69 5.18
CA LEU A 1006 23.38 0.73 3.94
C LEU A 1006 24.16 -0.60 3.81
N SER A 1007 24.21 -1.16 2.61
CA SER A 1007 24.76 -2.50 2.36
C SER A 1007 26.29 -2.52 2.39
N ALA A 1008 26.88 -3.49 3.10
CA ALA A 1008 28.29 -3.85 2.98
C ALA A 1008 28.48 -5.34 3.26
N VAL A 1009 29.15 -6.06 2.34
CA VAL A 1009 29.50 -7.48 2.52
C VAL A 1009 30.84 -7.58 3.24
N THR A 1010 30.82 -8.01 4.51
CA THR A 1010 32.02 -8.35 5.30
C THR A 1010 31.73 -9.55 6.20
N MET A 1011 32.71 -10.43 6.39
CA MET A 1011 32.53 -11.74 7.03
C MET A 1011 32.15 -11.66 8.52
N GLU A 1012 31.28 -12.58 8.96
CA GLU A 1012 30.75 -12.65 10.32
C GLU A 1012 31.72 -13.36 11.30
N THR A 1013 32.09 -12.70 12.40
CA THR A 1013 32.51 -13.37 13.66
C THR A 1013 32.13 -12.51 14.88
N ALA A 1014 30.84 -12.44 15.22
CA ALA A 1014 30.36 -11.89 16.49
C ALA A 1014 29.03 -12.55 16.89
N SER A 1015 28.82 -12.80 18.19
CA SER A 1015 27.66 -13.54 18.69
C SER A 1015 26.43 -12.64 18.91
N THR A 1016 25.44 -12.75 18.03
CA THR A 1016 24.08 -12.24 18.22
C THR A 1016 23.07 -13.39 18.21
N ALA A 1017 22.02 -13.34 19.03
CA ALA A 1017 20.98 -14.35 19.06
C ALA A 1017 20.28 -14.47 17.67
N PRO A 1018 19.86 -15.69 17.25
CA PRO A 1018 19.31 -15.90 15.91
C PRO A 1018 17.88 -15.38 15.80
N VAL A 1019 17.74 -14.13 15.34
CA VAL A 1019 16.45 -13.47 15.07
C VAL A 1019 15.55 -14.37 14.21
N LEU A 1020 14.29 -14.59 14.62
CA LEU A 1020 13.30 -15.36 13.87
C LEU A 1020 13.09 -14.82 12.44
N PRO A 1021 12.67 -15.66 11.47
CA PRO A 1021 12.17 -15.17 10.18
C PRO A 1021 10.78 -14.54 10.33
N GLU A 1022 10.50 -13.46 9.59
CA GLU A 1022 9.15 -12.89 9.50
C GLU A 1022 8.33 -13.57 8.40
N SER A 1023 7.03 -13.71 8.68
CA SER A 1023 5.97 -14.09 7.74
C SER A 1023 5.77 -13.04 6.64
N THR A 1024 5.46 -13.52 5.42
CA THR A 1024 5.18 -12.70 4.24
C THR A 1024 3.73 -12.78 3.79
N ILE A 1025 3.03 -13.91 4.02
CA ILE A 1025 1.64 -14.13 3.53
C ILE A 1025 0.70 -12.98 3.91
N TYR A 1026 0.74 -12.48 5.15
CA TYR A 1026 -0.11 -11.37 5.59
C TYR A 1026 0.15 -10.08 4.80
N LYS A 1027 1.43 -9.67 4.68
CA LYS A 1027 1.82 -8.42 4.01
C LYS A 1027 1.52 -8.46 2.50
N TRP A 1028 1.76 -9.61 1.87
CA TRP A 1028 1.41 -9.84 0.47
C TRP A 1028 -0.10 -9.83 0.26
N SER A 1029 -0.87 -10.52 1.12
CA SER A 1029 -2.34 -10.56 1.04
C SER A 1029 -2.95 -9.16 1.16
N CYS A 1030 -2.45 -8.29 2.04
CA CYS A 1030 -2.90 -6.89 2.15
C CYS A 1030 -2.82 -6.12 0.81
N GLY A 1031 -1.90 -6.53 -0.09
CA GLY A 1031 -1.75 -5.94 -1.42
C GLY A 1031 -2.93 -6.16 -2.37
N HIS A 1032 -3.81 -7.14 -2.10
CA HIS A 1032 -5.06 -7.30 -2.86
C HIS A 1032 -5.97 -6.07 -2.71
N PHE A 1033 -6.16 -5.57 -1.49
CA PHE A 1033 -7.07 -4.45 -1.22
C PHE A 1033 -6.52 -3.07 -1.59
N SER A 1034 -5.20 -2.92 -1.80
CA SER A 1034 -4.58 -1.66 -2.24
C SER A 1034 -4.64 -1.45 -3.76
N ARG A 1035 -4.91 -2.50 -4.54
CA ARG A 1035 -5.22 -2.46 -5.99
C ARG A 1035 -6.71 -2.09 -6.21
N PRO A 1036 -7.12 -1.67 -7.42
CA PRO A 1036 -8.54 -1.51 -7.78
C PRO A 1036 -9.33 -2.83 -7.69
N LEU A 1037 -10.65 -2.72 -7.52
CA LEU A 1037 -11.62 -3.82 -7.36
C LEU A 1037 -12.94 -3.59 -8.13
N LEU A 1038 -13.17 -2.39 -8.68
CA LEU A 1038 -14.41 -2.02 -9.40
C LEU A 1038 -14.22 -1.92 -10.92
N GLU A 1039 -12.98 -1.70 -11.36
CA GLU A 1039 -12.58 -1.55 -12.76
C GLU A 1039 -11.46 -2.56 -13.05
N PRO A 1040 -11.68 -3.58 -13.90
CA PRO A 1040 -10.64 -4.53 -14.31
C PRO A 1040 -9.50 -3.84 -15.07
N SER A 1041 -8.32 -4.47 -15.07
CA SER A 1041 -7.17 -4.08 -15.89
C SER A 1041 -7.36 -4.48 -17.36
N HIS A 1042 -8.44 -4.00 -17.98
CA HIS A 1042 -8.84 -4.35 -19.35
C HIS A 1042 -7.73 -4.13 -20.39
N ASP A 1043 -6.93 -3.07 -20.24
CA ASP A 1043 -5.81 -2.74 -21.15
C ASP A 1043 -4.78 -3.90 -21.26
N ASP A 1044 -4.48 -4.60 -20.16
CA ASP A 1044 -3.51 -5.71 -20.14
C ASP A 1044 -4.16 -7.03 -20.58
N GLU A 1045 -5.42 -7.28 -20.19
CA GLU A 1045 -6.17 -8.49 -20.54
C GLU A 1045 -6.51 -8.55 -22.04
N GLU A 1046 -6.93 -7.44 -22.64
CA GLU A 1046 -7.24 -7.36 -24.07
C GLU A 1046 -5.98 -7.60 -24.92
N GLU A 1047 -4.80 -7.12 -24.49
CA GLU A 1047 -3.55 -7.41 -25.21
C GLU A 1047 -3.16 -8.89 -25.13
N ILE A 1048 -3.29 -9.53 -23.96
CA ILE A 1048 -3.02 -10.97 -23.79
C ILE A 1048 -3.94 -11.80 -24.69
N LEU A 1049 -5.25 -11.52 -24.68
CA LEU A 1049 -6.23 -12.21 -25.52
C LEU A 1049 -5.94 -12.01 -27.02
N ALA A 1050 -5.58 -10.80 -27.43
CA ALA A 1050 -5.20 -10.51 -28.82
C ALA A 1050 -3.91 -11.23 -29.26
N ARG A 1051 -2.88 -11.30 -28.39
CA ARG A 1051 -1.67 -12.10 -28.63
C ARG A 1051 -2.00 -13.59 -28.81
N ARG A 1052 -2.93 -14.10 -28.01
CA ARG A 1052 -3.37 -15.51 -28.01
C ARG A 1052 -4.09 -15.90 -29.30
N GLU A 1053 -5.09 -15.14 -29.74
CA GLU A 1053 -5.87 -15.42 -30.98
C GLU A 1053 -4.93 -15.56 -32.21
N ILE A 1054 -3.91 -14.70 -32.28
CA ILE A 1054 -2.90 -14.74 -33.35
C ILE A 1054 -2.17 -16.09 -33.37
N ARG A 1055 -1.74 -16.60 -32.21
CA ARG A 1055 -1.00 -17.87 -32.13
C ARG A 1055 -1.87 -19.10 -32.35
N GLU A 1056 -3.10 -19.11 -31.85
CA GLU A 1056 -4.07 -20.18 -32.13
C GLU A 1056 -4.30 -20.33 -33.65
N LYS A 1057 -4.44 -19.21 -34.35
CA LYS A 1057 -4.58 -19.13 -35.81
C LYS A 1057 -3.33 -19.58 -36.57
N GLU A 1058 -2.14 -19.22 -36.09
CA GLU A 1058 -0.87 -19.71 -36.64
C GLU A 1058 -0.68 -21.22 -36.40
N ALA A 1059 -1.05 -21.72 -35.22
CA ALA A 1059 -0.99 -23.13 -34.86
C ALA A 1059 -1.91 -23.98 -35.74
N LEU A 1060 -3.18 -23.61 -35.89
CA LEU A 1060 -4.13 -24.30 -36.78
C LEU A 1060 -3.65 -24.30 -38.23
N SER A 1061 -3.10 -23.18 -38.71
CA SER A 1061 -2.48 -23.08 -40.05
C SER A 1061 -1.22 -23.96 -40.17
N GLY A 1062 -0.42 -24.09 -39.11
CA GLY A 1062 0.71 -25.01 -39.03
C GLY A 1062 0.29 -26.47 -39.09
N ILE A 1063 -0.66 -26.86 -38.24
CA ILE A 1063 -1.22 -28.22 -38.15
C ILE A 1063 -1.80 -28.66 -39.49
N ALA A 1064 -2.63 -27.83 -40.13
CA ALA A 1064 -3.20 -28.14 -41.44
C ALA A 1064 -2.13 -28.30 -42.54
N ARG A 1065 -1.10 -27.44 -42.56
CA ARG A 1065 0.04 -27.60 -43.48
C ARG A 1065 0.80 -28.91 -43.23
N CYS A 1066 1.08 -29.25 -41.97
CA CYS A 1066 1.75 -30.49 -41.60
C CYS A 1066 0.93 -31.72 -42.01
N GLN A 1067 -0.39 -31.74 -41.77
CA GLN A 1067 -1.28 -32.85 -42.12
C GLN A 1067 -1.45 -33.05 -43.64
N HIS A 1068 -1.37 -31.98 -44.44
CA HIS A 1068 -1.61 -32.03 -45.89
C HIS A 1068 -0.33 -32.04 -46.74
N SER A 1069 0.85 -31.89 -46.14
CA SER A 1069 2.14 -31.90 -46.86
C SER A 1069 2.73 -33.31 -46.99
N SER A 1070 3.28 -33.63 -48.17
CA SER A 1070 4.09 -34.84 -48.37
C SER A 1070 5.56 -34.51 -48.13
N VAL A 1071 6.10 -34.96 -46.99
CA VAL A 1071 7.47 -34.62 -46.54
C VAL A 1071 8.53 -35.11 -47.54
N SER A 1072 9.30 -34.17 -48.10
CA SER A 1072 10.44 -34.43 -48.98
C SER A 1072 11.69 -34.88 -48.21
N LYS A 1073 12.74 -35.33 -48.91
CA LYS A 1073 14.01 -35.70 -48.27
C LYS A 1073 14.63 -34.50 -47.56
N VAL A 1074 14.93 -34.64 -46.28
CA VAL A 1074 15.76 -33.70 -45.52
C VAL A 1074 17.20 -33.83 -46.02
N THR A 1075 17.76 -32.73 -46.53
CA THR A 1075 19.13 -32.66 -47.09
C THR A 1075 19.90 -31.42 -46.66
N ASP A 1076 19.19 -30.31 -46.42
CA ASP A 1076 19.81 -29.01 -46.17
C ASP A 1076 19.92 -28.73 -44.67
N GLN A 1077 21.12 -28.37 -44.22
CA GLN A 1077 21.41 -28.04 -42.83
C GLN A 1077 21.29 -26.53 -42.59
N ILE A 1078 20.35 -26.13 -41.73
CA ILE A 1078 20.09 -24.71 -41.41
C ILE A 1078 21.24 -24.11 -40.58
N GLY A 1079 21.76 -24.86 -39.60
CA GLY A 1079 22.83 -24.39 -38.71
C GLY A 1079 23.65 -25.51 -38.08
N SER A 1080 24.79 -25.15 -37.49
CA SER A 1080 25.67 -26.04 -36.72
C SER A 1080 26.32 -25.26 -35.59
N TRP A 1081 25.69 -25.24 -34.42
CA TRP A 1081 26.14 -24.45 -33.28
C TRP A 1081 26.99 -25.29 -32.33
N ASP A 1082 28.12 -24.75 -31.88
CA ASP A 1082 28.87 -25.32 -30.76
C ASP A 1082 28.17 -24.92 -29.47
N THR A 1083 27.65 -25.90 -28.74
CA THR A 1083 26.96 -25.66 -27.47
C THR A 1083 27.91 -25.39 -26.31
N GLY A 1084 29.23 -25.44 -26.53
CA GLY A 1084 30.27 -24.99 -25.60
C GLY A 1084 30.21 -25.72 -24.25
N SER A 1085 29.85 -27.01 -24.27
CA SER A 1085 29.76 -27.88 -23.10
C SER A 1085 30.69 -29.07 -23.27
N GLU A 1086 31.58 -29.28 -22.30
CA GLU A 1086 32.63 -30.32 -22.35
C GLU A 1086 32.05 -31.75 -22.32
N VAL A 1087 30.83 -31.92 -21.82
CA VAL A 1087 30.15 -33.22 -21.64
C VAL A 1087 29.04 -33.46 -22.69
N GLY A 1088 28.63 -32.40 -23.39
CA GLY A 1088 27.67 -32.42 -24.49
C GLY A 1088 26.20 -32.26 -24.07
N THR A 1089 25.37 -31.95 -25.07
CA THR A 1089 23.93 -31.70 -24.92
C THR A 1089 23.15 -32.95 -24.50
N LYS A 1090 22.17 -32.77 -23.60
CA LYS A 1090 21.25 -33.81 -23.12
C LYS A 1090 19.81 -33.61 -23.57
N ALA A 1091 19.30 -32.38 -23.54
CA ALA A 1091 17.95 -32.05 -23.97
C ALA A 1091 17.96 -30.88 -24.94
N VAL A 1092 17.04 -30.91 -25.91
CA VAL A 1092 16.80 -29.86 -26.91
C VAL A 1092 15.30 -29.70 -27.07
N LEU A 1093 14.83 -28.45 -27.08
CA LEU A 1093 13.43 -28.08 -27.21
C LEU A 1093 13.31 -26.90 -28.17
N LEU A 1094 12.39 -26.98 -29.14
CA LEU A 1094 12.11 -25.91 -30.10
C LEU A 1094 10.89 -25.13 -29.62
N HIS A 1095 10.92 -23.80 -29.73
CA HIS A 1095 9.75 -22.96 -29.46
C HIS A 1095 8.78 -22.97 -30.66
N PRO A 1096 7.46 -23.13 -30.45
CA PRO A 1096 6.50 -23.30 -31.55
C PRO A 1096 6.30 -22.05 -32.42
N PHE A 1097 6.30 -20.85 -31.81
CA PHE A 1097 5.96 -19.59 -32.49
C PHE A 1097 7.13 -18.60 -32.68
N LYS A 1098 8.38 -19.01 -32.40
CA LYS A 1098 9.57 -18.14 -32.43
C LYS A 1098 10.78 -18.96 -32.87
N PRO A 1099 11.81 -18.37 -33.50
CA PRO A 1099 12.98 -19.09 -34.00
C PRO A 1099 13.98 -19.46 -32.86
N LEU A 1100 13.48 -20.03 -31.76
CA LEU A 1100 14.27 -20.29 -30.54
C LEU A 1100 14.49 -21.79 -30.30
N VAL A 1101 15.71 -22.13 -29.88
CA VAL A 1101 16.10 -23.46 -29.38
C VAL A 1101 16.58 -23.36 -27.94
N CYS A 1102 15.92 -24.05 -27.02
CA CYS A 1102 16.40 -24.27 -25.66
C CYS A 1102 17.25 -25.54 -25.62
N ILE A 1103 18.48 -25.44 -25.12
CA ILE A 1103 19.47 -26.52 -25.08
C ILE A 1103 19.95 -26.68 -23.63
N ALA A 1104 19.98 -27.91 -23.10
CA ALA A 1104 20.51 -28.21 -21.77
C ALA A 1104 21.65 -29.24 -21.78
N ASP A 1105 22.61 -29.10 -20.87
CA ASP A 1105 23.73 -30.02 -20.67
C ASP A 1105 23.67 -30.81 -19.34
N ASP A 1106 24.65 -31.70 -19.10
CA ASP A 1106 24.75 -32.50 -17.87
C ASP A 1106 24.83 -31.66 -16.59
N ASN A 1107 25.37 -30.44 -16.68
CA ASN A 1107 25.55 -29.55 -15.54
C ASN A 1107 24.30 -28.70 -15.27
N GLU A 1108 23.18 -29.01 -15.91
CA GLU A 1108 21.94 -28.22 -15.89
C GLU A 1108 22.14 -26.76 -16.33
N THR A 1109 23.14 -26.52 -17.19
CA THR A 1109 23.31 -25.25 -17.89
C THR A 1109 22.33 -25.22 -19.06
N ILE A 1110 21.44 -24.23 -19.08
CA ILE A 1110 20.47 -24.03 -20.14
C ILE A 1110 20.90 -22.83 -20.98
N ARG A 1111 20.91 -23.00 -22.30
CA ARG A 1111 21.25 -21.96 -23.28
C ARG A 1111 20.10 -21.82 -24.28
N ILE A 1112 19.72 -20.59 -24.58
CA ILE A 1112 18.69 -20.27 -25.57
C ILE A 1112 19.38 -19.68 -26.79
N TRP A 1113 19.21 -20.31 -27.94
CA TRP A 1113 19.73 -19.86 -29.23
C TRP A 1113 18.60 -19.34 -30.10
N ASP A 1114 18.83 -18.24 -30.80
CA ASP A 1114 18.03 -17.86 -31.97
C ASP A 1114 18.64 -18.54 -33.22
N TYR A 1115 17.85 -19.32 -33.95
CA TYR A 1115 18.33 -20.10 -35.09
C TYR A 1115 18.30 -19.37 -36.43
N ASP A 1116 17.57 -18.25 -36.54
CA ASP A 1116 17.55 -17.40 -37.74
C ASP A 1116 18.67 -16.34 -37.68
N LEU A 1117 19.00 -15.85 -36.48
CA LEU A 1117 20.12 -14.93 -36.22
C LEU A 1117 21.45 -15.67 -35.97
N GLY A 1118 21.40 -16.88 -35.39
CA GLY A 1118 22.58 -17.68 -35.04
C GLY A 1118 23.29 -17.22 -33.75
N GLU A 1119 22.61 -16.48 -32.88
CA GLU A 1119 23.15 -15.91 -31.64
C GLU A 1119 22.54 -16.53 -30.38
N VAL A 1120 23.24 -16.40 -29.24
CA VAL A 1120 22.76 -16.85 -27.93
C VAL A 1120 21.94 -15.73 -27.27
N VAL A 1121 20.65 -15.97 -27.06
CA VAL A 1121 19.71 -15.02 -26.43
C VAL A 1121 19.88 -15.00 -24.90
N ASN A 1122 20.10 -16.16 -24.28
CA ASN A 1122 20.28 -16.27 -22.82
C ASN A 1122 21.10 -17.52 -22.43
N THR A 1123 21.72 -17.52 -21.26
CA THR A 1123 22.38 -18.69 -20.64
C THR A 1123 22.35 -18.58 -19.12
N PHE A 1124 21.89 -19.64 -18.45
CA PHE A 1124 21.77 -19.72 -16.99
C PHE A 1124 21.96 -21.16 -16.48
N GLU A 1125 22.18 -21.35 -15.18
CA GLU A 1125 22.17 -22.67 -14.51
C GLU A 1125 20.82 -22.88 -13.81
N ASN A 1126 20.26 -24.10 -13.87
CA ASN A 1126 19.01 -24.44 -13.16
C ASN A 1126 19.16 -24.27 -11.64
N HIS A 1127 20.23 -24.85 -11.06
CA HIS A 1127 20.48 -24.79 -9.62
C HIS A 1127 21.93 -25.04 -9.21
N ASN A 1128 22.29 -24.50 -8.05
CA ASN A 1128 23.65 -24.54 -7.48
C ASN A 1128 23.92 -25.76 -6.56
N THR A 1129 23.15 -26.85 -6.66
CA THR A 1129 23.44 -28.10 -5.94
C THR A 1129 24.63 -28.84 -6.57
N PRO A 1130 25.39 -29.64 -5.78
CA PRO A 1130 26.49 -30.43 -6.31
C PRO A 1130 26.01 -31.64 -7.13
N ASP A 1131 24.84 -32.17 -6.79
CA ASP A 1131 24.15 -33.22 -7.54
C ASP A 1131 23.35 -32.54 -8.67
N LYS A 1132 23.56 -32.98 -9.92
CA LYS A 1132 23.08 -32.36 -11.17
C LYS A 1132 22.80 -33.42 -12.26
N GLY A 1133 21.79 -33.19 -13.09
CA GLY A 1133 21.50 -33.92 -14.32
C GLY A 1133 20.08 -33.67 -14.85
N VAL A 1134 19.94 -33.03 -16.03
CA VAL A 1134 18.61 -32.75 -16.62
C VAL A 1134 17.94 -34.02 -17.14
N SER A 1135 16.68 -34.23 -16.74
CA SER A 1135 15.82 -35.34 -17.15
C SER A 1135 14.77 -34.97 -18.20
N LYS A 1136 14.26 -33.73 -18.23
CA LYS A 1136 13.27 -33.26 -19.22
C LYS A 1136 13.28 -31.74 -19.39
N LEU A 1137 12.92 -31.26 -20.58
CA LEU A 1137 12.48 -29.89 -20.84
C LEU A 1137 11.05 -29.92 -21.41
N CYS A 1138 10.17 -29.02 -20.98
CA CYS A 1138 8.86 -28.73 -21.58
C CYS A 1138 8.62 -27.22 -21.65
N LEU A 1139 7.76 -26.78 -22.57
CA LEU A 1139 7.08 -25.49 -22.42
C LEU A 1139 5.74 -25.66 -21.70
N LEU A 1140 5.29 -24.60 -21.04
CA LEU A 1140 3.91 -24.37 -20.60
C LEU A 1140 3.42 -23.07 -21.25
N ASN A 1141 2.11 -22.88 -21.37
CA ASN A 1141 1.48 -21.65 -21.89
C ASN A 1141 1.99 -21.22 -23.28
N GLU A 1142 2.12 -22.16 -24.22
CA GLU A 1142 2.72 -21.90 -25.55
C GLU A 1142 1.96 -20.80 -26.34
N LEU A 1143 0.64 -20.68 -26.11
CA LEU A 1143 -0.23 -19.69 -26.75
C LEU A 1143 -0.12 -18.29 -26.12
N ASP A 1144 0.24 -18.20 -24.83
CA ASP A 1144 0.17 -16.99 -24.01
C ASP A 1144 1.60 -16.46 -23.71
N ASP A 1145 2.12 -16.45 -22.48
CA ASP A 1145 3.56 -16.22 -22.25
C ASP A 1145 4.26 -17.48 -21.72
N SER A 1146 5.18 -18.00 -22.54
CA SER A 1146 5.73 -19.36 -22.44
C SER A 1146 6.69 -19.55 -21.26
N LEU A 1147 6.46 -20.57 -20.44
CA LEU A 1147 7.31 -20.92 -19.30
C LEU A 1147 8.16 -22.17 -19.61
N LEU A 1148 9.39 -22.24 -19.10
CA LEU A 1148 10.27 -23.40 -19.31
C LEU A 1148 10.28 -24.30 -18.06
N LEU A 1149 9.70 -25.49 -18.17
CA LEU A 1149 9.77 -26.51 -17.13
C LEU A 1149 11.04 -27.35 -17.33
N VAL A 1150 11.83 -27.47 -16.25
CA VAL A 1150 13.09 -28.22 -16.20
C VAL A 1150 12.95 -29.35 -15.18
N GLY A 1151 13.01 -30.60 -15.64
CA GLY A 1151 13.15 -31.75 -14.76
C GLY A 1151 14.62 -32.05 -14.50
N SER A 1152 15.02 -32.21 -13.24
CA SER A 1152 16.30 -32.81 -12.82
C SER A 1152 16.13 -34.32 -12.53
N SER A 1153 17.22 -35.08 -12.41
CA SER A 1153 17.20 -36.55 -12.26
C SER A 1153 17.12 -37.04 -10.82
N GLU A 1154 17.79 -36.37 -9.87
CA GLU A 1154 17.67 -36.68 -8.43
C GLU A 1154 16.38 -36.04 -7.85
N MET A 1155 15.99 -34.86 -8.35
CA MET A 1155 14.77 -34.17 -7.92
C MET A 1155 13.50 -34.66 -8.63
N LEU A 1156 13.37 -35.97 -8.86
CA LEU A 1156 12.13 -36.61 -9.35
C LEU A 1156 10.94 -36.53 -8.36
N ASN A 1157 11.14 -35.96 -7.17
CA ASN A 1157 10.08 -35.60 -6.22
C ASN A 1157 9.82 -34.07 -6.14
N PHE A 1158 10.63 -33.27 -6.84
CA PHE A 1158 10.61 -31.80 -6.82
C PHE A 1158 11.01 -31.26 -8.19
N LEU A 1159 10.03 -31.07 -9.09
CA LEU A 1159 10.26 -30.36 -10.35
C LEU A 1159 10.80 -28.92 -10.12
N SER A 1160 11.45 -28.37 -11.15
CA SER A 1160 11.95 -26.99 -11.17
C SER A 1160 11.41 -26.26 -12.40
N CYS A 1161 10.40 -25.43 -12.20
CA CYS A 1161 9.98 -24.46 -13.22
C CYS A 1161 10.94 -23.26 -13.26
N ILE A 1162 11.22 -22.76 -14.46
CA ILE A 1162 11.94 -21.51 -14.69
C ILE A 1162 11.03 -20.61 -15.53
N LEU A 1163 10.68 -19.44 -14.98
CA LEU A 1163 9.99 -18.39 -15.70
C LEU A 1163 10.86 -17.91 -16.86
N LEU A 1164 10.27 -17.84 -18.06
CA LEU A 1164 10.94 -17.39 -19.27
C LEU A 1164 10.07 -16.42 -20.08
N SER A 1165 9.33 -15.57 -19.35
CA SER A 1165 8.68 -14.40 -19.93
C SER A 1165 9.73 -13.41 -20.46
N ALA A 1166 9.34 -12.64 -21.48
CA ALA A 1166 10.11 -11.55 -22.08
C ALA A 1166 11.54 -11.89 -22.55
N ALA A 1167 11.69 -12.84 -23.49
CA ALA A 1167 12.88 -13.02 -24.32
C ALA A 1167 13.20 -11.81 -25.27
N CYS A 1168 12.80 -10.59 -24.88
CA CYS A 1168 12.88 -9.35 -25.66
C CYS A 1168 13.32 -8.12 -24.84
N ASN A 1169 13.61 -8.23 -23.53
CA ASN A 1169 13.97 -7.08 -22.70
C ASN A 1169 15.21 -7.33 -21.80
N PRO A 1170 16.41 -6.85 -22.16
CA PRO A 1170 17.67 -7.18 -21.48
C PRO A 1170 17.92 -6.35 -20.21
N ALA A 1171 16.88 -6.01 -19.46
CA ALA A 1171 16.91 -5.00 -18.40
C ALA A 1171 16.18 -5.39 -17.09
N SER A 1172 15.59 -6.59 -17.01
CA SER A 1172 14.97 -7.14 -15.79
C SER A 1172 15.89 -8.16 -15.11
N ASP A 1173 16.15 -7.98 -13.81
CA ASP A 1173 16.82 -9.00 -13.00
C ASP A 1173 16.00 -10.30 -12.93
N LEU A 1174 16.69 -11.44 -12.91
CA LEU A 1174 16.08 -12.77 -13.06
C LEU A 1174 15.44 -13.28 -11.76
N ALA A 1175 14.12 -13.53 -11.78
CA ALA A 1175 13.39 -14.21 -10.72
C ALA A 1175 13.07 -15.68 -11.10
N THR A 1176 13.51 -16.64 -10.28
CA THR A 1176 13.36 -18.08 -10.55
C THR A 1176 12.32 -18.74 -9.64
N VAL A 1177 11.08 -18.91 -10.11
CA VAL A 1177 9.99 -19.56 -9.35
C VAL A 1177 9.98 -21.09 -9.54
N CYS A 1178 10.86 -21.77 -8.81
CA CYS A 1178 10.93 -23.24 -8.77
C CYS A 1178 9.71 -23.86 -8.06
N LEU A 1179 8.75 -24.41 -8.82
CA LEU A 1179 7.59 -25.15 -8.30
C LEU A 1179 7.77 -26.66 -8.35
N SER A 1180 7.51 -27.33 -7.22
CA SER A 1180 7.83 -28.74 -6.98
C SER A 1180 6.60 -29.65 -7.06
N PHE A 1181 6.25 -30.11 -8.27
CA PHE A 1181 5.13 -31.04 -8.48
C PHE A 1181 5.46 -32.49 -8.09
N GLN A 1182 4.45 -33.25 -7.67
CA GLN A 1182 4.52 -34.70 -7.45
C GLN A 1182 3.57 -35.48 -8.38
N SER A 1183 3.87 -36.78 -8.53
CA SER A 1183 3.30 -37.77 -9.47
C SER A 1183 1.76 -37.91 -9.53
N ALA A 1184 0.98 -37.21 -8.68
CA ALA A 1184 -0.48 -37.25 -8.71
C ALA A 1184 -1.06 -36.29 -9.77
N GLU A 1185 -0.58 -35.05 -9.80
CA GLU A 1185 -1.05 -34.01 -10.73
C GLU A 1185 -0.51 -34.25 -12.16
N THR A 1186 0.67 -34.88 -12.27
CA THR A 1186 1.33 -35.36 -13.51
C THR A 1186 0.61 -36.55 -14.18
N ARG A 1187 -0.71 -36.63 -14.01
CA ARG A 1187 -1.66 -37.51 -14.73
C ARG A 1187 -2.86 -36.75 -15.32
N CYS A 1188 -3.02 -35.48 -14.96
CA CYS A 1188 -3.94 -34.52 -15.59
C CYS A 1188 -3.18 -33.47 -16.43
N LEU A 1189 -1.87 -33.33 -16.20
CA LEU A 1189 -0.85 -32.79 -17.12
C LEU A 1189 -0.07 -33.94 -17.78
#